data_AF-A0A943ATF6-F1
#
_entry.id   AF-A0A943ATF6-F1
#
_cell.length_a   1.000
_cell.length_b   1.000
_cell.length_c   1.000
_cell.angle_alpha   90.00
_cell.angle_beta   90.00
_cell.angle_gamma   90.00
#
_symmetry.space_group_name_H-M   'P 1'
#
loop_
_entity.id
_entity.type
_entity.pdbx_description
1 polymer ?
#
loop_
_entity_poly.entity_id
_entity_poly.type
_entity_poly.pdbx_seq_one_letter_code
_entity_poly.pdbx_strand_id
1 'polypeptide(L)'
;MNYKDIIESRYNREAWQGLLHDIFHNNVKFWSKPIPIQVSSRLAKTALRLGNITLSDGETIAVYEVELNDKVDISRNKRGIRDMLTSDWRGMGYIGAFVFSYRKNESSLRFSYVSETWNFDKDGNYEKRSTDTMRYTYLLGEGRGCRTAIDRFTTLKESKQALSDITAAFSVETLTKLFYKDLFDWYLWAISPDGNISFPNNTAIEEDDREDLEKKIIRMITRIIFVWFIKQKNLVPGNLFDENFIETILKDFDSQSSTSGTYYNAILQNLFFATLNRAIEDENGEKRGFAERVGFTDVKTLYRYDELFTISKDEIIRLFSEVPFLNGGLFECLDKTKTLDGVSKAYYYDGFSRNASKFSDGRYRYRAVVPNILFFAPEKGLFSILARYNFTIEENTPEEQQVALDPELLGKVFENLLGAYNPETKETARNQSGSFYTPREIVGYMVDESLIAYLGDTPFHRSLFAQNFKYEPERTSEYNEIARKLKSVKVIDPACGSGAFPMGMLNRMIDILQRIEPDENTYAQKLTIIENCLYGSDIQSIAVQITKLRFFISLICDCEKDPSKPNFGIPTLPNLETKFVAANSLIGKKRNVQSNLFENPEIKPTKEALTEIRHEHFMAKSAVTKRRLREQDQNLREKLASLLAENNDFAPEDAKQLASWNPYDQNTVSRFFDPEWMFGLSDNPFDIVIGNPPYIQLQNNSGELAILYADCGYKTYARTGDIYCLFYERGWQLLKDGGHLCYITSNKWMRAGYGEKTRDFLSHNTDPQLLIDFAGVKIFESATVDTNILLFSKNKNQHKTLCAVTNKQNKDSVRNLSVFVQQEGTLCDFPGNDSWVILSPVEQSIKRKIESVGTPLKDWDINIYRGVLTGYNEAFIINTEKRNEILANCQSEEERAKTAELIRPILRGRDIKKYGYNWANLWLINTHNGIRGQL
;
A
#
# COMPACT_ATOMS: atom_id res chain seq x y z
N MET A 1 25.80 29.80 -8.39
CA MET A 1 25.87 28.77 -9.44
C MET A 1 24.45 28.38 -9.80
N ASN A 2 24.09 28.25 -11.09
CA ASN A 2 22.75 27.80 -11.47
C ASN A 2 22.73 26.27 -11.52
N TYR A 3 22.14 25.61 -10.53
CA TYR A 3 22.08 24.14 -10.48
C TYR A 3 21.25 23.55 -11.61
N LYS A 4 20.24 24.29 -12.08
CA LYS A 4 19.36 23.86 -13.16
C LYS A 4 20.14 23.54 -14.42
N ASP A 5 21.00 24.47 -14.85
CA ASP A 5 21.76 24.34 -16.10
C ASP A 5 22.70 23.12 -16.06
N ILE A 6 23.25 22.78 -14.89
CA ILE A 6 24.15 21.63 -14.74
C ILE A 6 23.36 20.32 -14.72
N ILE A 7 22.29 20.27 -13.92
CA ILE A 7 21.53 19.05 -13.66
C ILE A 7 20.68 18.64 -14.87
N GLU A 8 20.15 19.62 -15.61
CA GLU A 8 19.34 19.39 -16.82
C GLU A 8 20.20 19.24 -18.09
N SER A 9 21.52 19.44 -18.02
CA SER A 9 22.43 19.23 -19.15
C SER A 9 22.96 17.80 -19.24
N ARG A 10 23.49 17.44 -20.42
CA ARG A 10 24.26 16.21 -20.59
C ARG A 10 25.45 16.18 -19.63
N TYR A 11 25.76 15.00 -19.09
CA TYR A 11 26.85 14.82 -18.12
C TYR A 11 28.17 15.46 -18.60
N ASN A 12 28.66 16.40 -17.82
CA ASN A 12 29.96 17.03 -17.97
C ASN A 12 30.70 16.97 -16.63
N ARG A 13 31.87 16.31 -16.62
CA ARG A 13 32.66 16.09 -15.40
C ARG A 13 32.99 17.40 -14.69
N GLU A 14 33.49 18.40 -15.40
CA GLU A 14 33.94 19.67 -14.81
C GLU A 14 32.78 20.44 -14.16
N ALA A 15 31.62 20.49 -14.85
CA ALA A 15 30.42 21.14 -14.32
C ALA A 15 29.94 20.46 -13.03
N TRP A 16 29.91 19.12 -13.00
CA TRP A 16 29.51 18.35 -11.82
C TRP A 16 30.52 18.43 -10.67
N GLN A 17 31.82 18.47 -10.97
CA GLN A 17 32.85 18.75 -9.96
C GLN A 17 32.66 20.14 -9.35
N GLY A 18 32.35 21.14 -10.18
CA GLY A 18 32.01 22.48 -9.72
C GLY A 18 30.77 22.51 -8.82
N LEU A 19 29.72 21.79 -9.20
CA LEU A 19 28.49 21.67 -8.39
C LEU A 19 28.75 21.00 -7.04
N LEU A 20 29.50 19.89 -7.01
CA LEU A 20 29.87 19.25 -5.75
C LEU A 20 30.74 20.16 -4.87
N HIS A 21 31.65 20.94 -5.46
CA HIS A 21 32.41 21.96 -4.73
C HIS A 21 31.53 23.09 -4.19
N ASP A 22 30.49 23.52 -4.91
CA ASP A 22 29.57 24.55 -4.39
C ASP A 22 28.67 24.02 -3.27
N ILE A 23 28.28 22.74 -3.31
CA ILE A 23 27.50 22.10 -2.24
C ILE A 23 28.36 21.88 -1.01
N PHE A 24 29.49 21.18 -1.14
CA PHE A 24 30.28 20.70 0.01
C PHE A 24 31.49 21.59 0.33
N HIS A 25 31.68 22.70 -0.39
CA HIS A 25 32.76 23.66 -0.17
C HIS A 25 34.16 23.00 -0.17
N ASN A 26 34.95 23.25 0.88
CA ASN A 26 36.33 22.77 1.02
C ASN A 26 36.42 21.28 1.41
N ASN A 27 35.28 20.62 1.64
CA ASN A 27 35.22 19.23 2.06
C ASN A 27 35.39 18.24 0.91
N VAL A 28 35.35 18.72 -0.35
CA VAL A 28 35.56 17.90 -1.55
C VAL A 28 37.03 17.96 -1.98
N LYS A 29 37.62 16.80 -2.25
CA LYS A 29 38.95 16.69 -2.86
C LYS A 29 38.88 15.86 -4.12
N PHE A 30 39.03 16.51 -5.27
CA PHE A 30 39.25 15.82 -6.54
C PHE A 30 40.74 15.65 -6.82
N TRP A 31 41.11 14.51 -7.38
CA TRP A 31 42.49 14.28 -7.81
C TRP A 31 42.77 14.92 -9.16
N SER A 32 44.00 15.41 -9.34
CA SER A 32 44.46 15.99 -10.60
C SER A 32 44.41 15.02 -11.78
N LYS A 33 44.50 13.71 -11.51
CA LYS A 33 44.25 12.64 -12.47
C LYS A 33 43.30 11.61 -11.86
N PRO A 34 42.13 11.35 -12.48
CA PRO A 34 41.26 10.25 -12.06
C PRO A 34 41.97 8.90 -12.08
N ILE A 35 41.65 8.03 -11.13
CA ILE A 35 42.27 6.72 -10.97
C ILE A 35 41.36 5.67 -11.64
N PRO A 36 41.84 4.91 -12.64
CA PRO A 36 41.06 3.82 -13.24
C PRO A 36 40.82 2.68 -12.25
N ILE A 37 39.57 2.20 -12.19
CA ILE A 37 39.17 1.05 -11.38
C ILE A 37 38.87 -0.11 -12.33
N GLN A 38 39.38 -1.30 -12.01
CA GLN A 38 39.02 -2.52 -12.73
C GLN A 38 37.60 -2.93 -12.36
N VAL A 39 36.73 -2.98 -13.36
CA VAL A 39 35.32 -3.35 -13.23
C VAL A 39 34.96 -4.35 -14.33
N SER A 40 33.85 -5.07 -14.15
CA SER A 40 33.38 -6.03 -15.15
C SER A 40 33.13 -5.34 -16.50
N SER A 41 33.86 -5.77 -17.54
CA SER A 41 33.71 -5.27 -18.92
C SER A 41 32.31 -5.50 -19.49
N ARG A 42 31.56 -6.43 -18.91
CA ARG A 42 30.14 -6.66 -19.21
C ARG A 42 29.28 -5.47 -18.77
N LEU A 43 29.61 -4.81 -17.66
CA LEU A 43 28.80 -3.76 -17.03
C LEU A 43 29.25 -2.35 -17.43
N ALA A 44 30.55 -2.10 -17.49
CA ALA A 44 31.10 -0.78 -17.77
C ALA A 44 32.25 -0.85 -18.77
N LYS A 45 32.33 0.17 -19.64
CA LYS A 45 33.47 0.40 -20.54
C LYS A 45 34.66 0.93 -19.75
N THR A 46 34.39 1.89 -18.86
CA THR A 46 35.40 2.51 -18.00
C THR A 46 34.77 2.87 -16.65
N ALA A 47 35.57 2.77 -15.58
CA ALA A 47 35.23 3.30 -14.26
C ALA A 47 36.44 4.07 -13.73
N LEU A 48 36.20 5.29 -13.26
CA LEU A 48 37.22 6.21 -12.77
C LEU A 48 36.83 6.69 -11.38
N ARG A 49 37.77 6.65 -10.45
CA ARG A 49 37.64 7.30 -9.15
C ARG A 49 38.13 8.73 -9.26
N LEU A 50 37.25 9.69 -8.99
CA LEU A 50 37.50 11.13 -9.16
C LEU A 50 38.06 11.79 -7.91
N GLY A 51 37.65 11.33 -6.72
CA GLY A 51 38.00 11.97 -5.47
C GLY A 51 37.20 11.46 -4.28
N ASN A 52 37.15 12.26 -3.22
CA ASN A 52 36.37 11.99 -2.01
C ASN A 52 35.74 13.28 -1.43
N ILE A 53 34.79 13.09 -0.53
CA ILE A 53 34.11 14.16 0.23
C ILE A 53 34.14 13.76 1.70
N THR A 54 34.71 14.62 2.55
CA THR A 54 34.74 14.43 4.01
C THR A 54 33.59 15.18 4.66
N LEU A 55 32.71 14.48 5.35
CA LEU A 55 31.50 15.03 5.95
C LEU A 55 31.79 15.71 7.30
N SER A 56 30.85 16.51 7.80
CA SER A 56 31.04 17.26 9.05
C SER A 56 31.06 16.38 10.31
N ASP A 57 30.55 15.15 10.23
CA ASP A 57 30.62 14.11 11.26
C ASP A 57 31.90 13.27 11.19
N GLY A 58 32.84 13.62 10.29
CA GLY A 58 34.15 12.96 10.16
C GLY A 58 34.17 11.79 9.17
N GLU A 59 32.99 11.38 8.67
CA GLU A 59 32.89 10.30 7.70
C GLU A 59 33.35 10.71 6.30
N THR A 60 33.66 9.75 5.42
CA THR A 60 34.12 10.05 4.06
C THR A 60 33.41 9.19 3.01
N ILE A 61 32.98 9.82 1.93
CA ILE A 61 32.40 9.15 0.75
C ILE A 61 33.31 9.31 -0.48
N ALA A 62 33.40 8.27 -1.30
CA ALA A 62 34.10 8.35 -2.59
C ALA A 62 33.26 9.00 -3.68
N VAL A 63 33.90 9.51 -4.73
CA VAL A 63 33.25 10.00 -5.94
C VAL A 63 33.79 9.25 -7.15
N TYR A 64 32.89 8.61 -7.91
CA TYR A 64 33.22 7.82 -9.10
C TYR A 64 32.47 8.31 -10.33
N GLU A 65 33.08 8.07 -11.47
CA GLU A 65 32.50 8.20 -12.80
C GLU A 65 32.54 6.84 -13.50
N VAL A 66 31.45 6.48 -14.17
CA VAL A 66 31.28 5.19 -14.86
C VAL A 66 30.65 5.42 -16.23
N GLU A 67 31.36 5.01 -17.29
CA GLU A 67 30.79 4.86 -18.62
C GLU A 67 30.20 3.45 -18.76
N LEU A 68 28.87 3.33 -18.72
CA LEU A 68 28.19 2.04 -18.84
C LEU A 68 28.35 1.45 -20.25
N ASN A 69 28.35 0.12 -20.34
CA ASN A 69 28.33 -0.56 -21.63
C ASN A 69 26.96 -0.38 -22.31
N ASP A 70 26.94 -0.21 -23.64
CA ASP A 70 25.72 0.05 -24.42
C ASP A 70 24.73 -1.12 -24.35
N LYS A 71 25.24 -2.36 -24.19
CA LYS A 71 24.43 -3.59 -24.13
C LYS A 71 23.88 -3.92 -22.75
N VAL A 72 24.19 -3.12 -21.73
CA VAL A 72 23.75 -3.38 -20.36
C VAL A 72 22.28 -3.02 -20.21
N ASP A 73 21.45 -4.00 -19.93
CA ASP A 73 20.10 -3.71 -19.48
C ASP A 73 20.17 -3.23 -18.03
N ILE A 74 19.91 -1.94 -17.80
CA ILE A 74 20.02 -1.34 -16.47
C ILE A 74 18.98 -1.95 -15.53
N SER A 75 17.79 -2.31 -16.01
CA SER A 75 16.72 -2.90 -15.22
C SER A 75 17.11 -4.30 -14.70
N ARG A 76 17.78 -5.10 -15.54
CA ARG A 76 18.25 -6.45 -15.19
C ARG A 76 19.59 -6.46 -14.45
N ASN A 77 20.46 -5.48 -14.69
CA ASN A 77 21.82 -5.42 -14.13
C ASN A 77 21.95 -4.47 -12.93
N LYS A 78 20.82 -4.02 -12.37
CA LYS A 78 20.70 -3.18 -11.17
C LYS A 78 21.76 -3.49 -10.11
N ARG A 79 21.75 -4.73 -9.60
CA ARG A 79 22.70 -5.27 -8.62
C ARG A 79 24.15 -5.15 -9.08
N GLY A 80 24.43 -5.61 -10.30
CA GLY A 80 25.78 -5.55 -10.86
C GLY A 80 26.33 -4.14 -10.84
N ILE A 81 25.50 -3.15 -11.18
CA ILE A 81 25.89 -1.73 -11.18
C ILE A 81 26.04 -1.19 -9.74
N ARG A 82 25.17 -1.59 -8.80
CA ARG A 82 25.26 -1.21 -7.38
C ARG A 82 26.56 -1.70 -6.74
N ASP A 83 26.86 -2.99 -6.90
CA ASP A 83 27.94 -3.66 -6.17
C ASP A 83 29.31 -3.49 -6.85
N MET A 84 29.33 -3.00 -8.09
CA MET A 84 30.52 -2.88 -8.93
C MET A 84 31.71 -2.19 -8.25
N LEU A 85 31.46 -1.16 -7.45
CA LEU A 85 32.49 -0.32 -6.83
C LEU A 85 32.58 -0.53 -5.31
N THR A 86 31.73 -1.40 -4.76
CA THR A 86 31.60 -1.63 -3.32
C THR A 86 32.89 -2.13 -2.68
N SER A 87 33.61 -3.03 -3.33
CA SER A 87 34.90 -3.52 -2.83
C SER A 87 35.96 -2.40 -2.72
N ASP A 88 35.97 -1.45 -3.67
CA ASP A 88 36.99 -0.39 -3.72
C ASP A 88 36.80 0.64 -2.61
N TRP A 89 35.60 1.22 -2.46
CA TRP A 89 35.39 2.23 -1.40
C TRP A 89 35.41 1.62 0.00
N ARG A 90 35.00 0.35 0.17
CA ARG A 90 35.20 -0.38 1.43
C ARG A 90 36.68 -0.56 1.75
N GLY A 91 37.49 -0.93 0.77
CA GLY A 91 38.93 -1.11 0.94
C GLY A 91 39.65 0.15 1.39
N MET A 92 39.10 1.33 1.09
CA MET A 92 39.61 2.63 1.56
C MET A 92 39.08 3.06 2.94
N GLY A 93 38.19 2.27 3.56
CA GLY A 93 37.56 2.64 4.83
C GLY A 93 36.48 3.72 4.70
N TYR A 94 35.95 3.94 3.49
CA TYR A 94 34.86 4.89 3.27
C TYR A 94 33.51 4.21 3.53
N ILE A 95 32.51 5.03 3.83
CA ILE A 95 31.17 4.57 4.24
C ILE A 95 30.18 4.44 3.09
N GLY A 96 30.56 4.95 1.91
CA GLY A 96 29.75 4.98 0.72
C GLY A 96 30.41 5.76 -0.42
N ALA A 97 29.63 6.03 -1.46
CA ALA A 97 30.09 6.63 -2.69
C ALA A 97 28.97 7.36 -3.45
N PHE A 98 29.34 8.47 -4.07
CA PHE A 98 28.63 9.03 -5.21
C PHE A 98 29.15 8.43 -6.51
N VAL A 99 28.23 8.01 -7.37
CA VAL A 99 28.54 7.35 -8.64
C VAL A 99 27.78 8.05 -9.77
N PHE A 100 28.52 8.65 -10.70
CA PHE A 100 28.00 9.19 -11.95
C PHE A 100 28.02 8.11 -13.03
N SER A 101 26.87 7.52 -13.34
CA SER A 101 26.73 6.53 -14.40
C SER A 101 26.09 7.14 -15.64
N TYR A 102 26.78 7.10 -16.77
CA TYR A 102 26.30 7.69 -18.03
C TYR A 102 26.70 6.84 -19.24
N ARG A 103 26.13 7.19 -20.39
CA ARG A 103 26.50 6.66 -21.71
C ARG A 103 26.67 7.80 -22.70
N LYS A 104 27.69 7.75 -23.55
CA LYS A 104 28.03 8.85 -24.49
C LYS A 104 26.97 9.12 -25.56
N ASN A 105 26.14 8.13 -25.83
CA ASN A 105 25.02 8.16 -26.78
C ASN A 105 23.69 8.54 -26.11
N GLU A 106 23.62 8.64 -24.78
CA GLU A 106 22.43 9.08 -24.05
C GLU A 106 22.61 10.50 -23.51
N SER A 107 21.52 11.24 -23.33
CA SER A 107 21.50 12.50 -22.59
C SER A 107 21.24 12.29 -21.09
N SER A 108 20.92 11.05 -20.69
CA SER A 108 20.58 10.71 -19.31
C SER A 108 21.80 10.49 -18.42
N LEU A 109 21.77 11.07 -17.22
CA LEU A 109 22.72 10.84 -16.15
C LEU A 109 22.04 10.13 -15.00
N ARG A 110 22.68 9.08 -14.48
CA ARG A 110 22.29 8.44 -13.23
C ARG A 110 23.28 8.86 -12.17
N PHE A 111 22.82 9.71 -11.24
CA PHE A 111 23.60 10.13 -10.09
C PHE A 111 23.17 9.32 -8.88
N SER A 112 24.01 8.36 -8.49
CA SER A 112 23.70 7.41 -7.44
C SER A 112 24.47 7.70 -6.16
N TYR A 113 23.80 7.61 -5.03
CA TYR A 113 24.40 7.47 -3.70
C TYR A 113 24.32 6.01 -3.29
N VAL A 114 25.48 5.37 -3.15
CA VAL A 114 25.62 3.98 -2.70
C VAL A 114 26.28 4.01 -1.33
N SER A 115 25.64 3.44 -0.31
CA SER A 115 26.24 3.41 1.03
C SER A 115 25.95 2.09 1.73
N GLU A 116 26.78 1.78 2.74
CA GLU A 116 26.38 0.80 3.74
C GLU A 116 25.23 1.37 4.57
N THR A 117 24.57 0.51 5.34
CA THR A 117 23.50 0.94 6.21
C THR A 117 24.10 1.43 7.52
N TRP A 118 23.76 2.64 7.95
CA TRP A 118 24.25 3.26 9.17
C TRP A 118 23.10 3.85 9.99
N ASN A 119 23.27 3.98 11.30
CA ASN A 119 22.27 4.57 12.20
C ASN A 119 22.87 5.13 13.49
N PHE A 120 22.09 5.92 14.23
CA PHE A 120 22.50 6.43 15.53
C PHE A 120 22.37 5.36 16.63
N ASP A 121 23.46 5.14 17.37
CA ASP A 121 23.50 4.33 18.59
C ASP A 121 22.80 5.05 19.76
N LYS A 122 22.86 4.44 20.94
CA LYS A 122 22.20 4.95 22.16
C LYS A 122 22.82 6.25 22.70
N ASP A 123 24.05 6.56 22.30
CA ASP A 123 24.82 7.72 22.74
C ASP A 123 24.79 8.85 21.69
N GLY A 124 24.08 8.64 20.57
CA GLY A 124 23.95 9.60 19.48
C GLY A 124 25.11 9.55 18.49
N ASN A 125 25.96 8.52 18.53
CA ASN A 125 27.02 8.30 17.55
C ASN A 125 26.48 7.51 16.36
N TYR A 126 26.99 7.79 15.17
CA TYR A 126 26.55 7.13 13.95
C TYR A 126 27.35 5.83 13.75
N GLU A 127 26.74 4.66 13.95
CA GLU A 127 27.38 3.34 13.84
C GLU A 127 26.90 2.54 12.62
N LYS A 128 27.82 1.68 12.13
CA LYS A 128 27.64 0.77 10.99
C LYS A 128 26.67 -0.37 11.34
N ARG A 129 25.56 -0.48 10.61
CA ARG A 129 24.40 -1.34 10.92
C ARG A 129 24.33 -2.63 10.11
N SER A 130 24.73 -2.61 8.84
CA SER A 130 24.77 -3.80 7.96
C SER A 130 25.84 -3.65 6.89
N THR A 131 26.42 -4.77 6.46
CA THR A 131 27.27 -4.87 5.27
C THR A 131 26.47 -4.91 3.96
N ASP A 132 25.14 -4.85 4.00
CA ASP A 132 24.34 -4.71 2.78
C ASP A 132 24.41 -3.28 2.26
N THR A 133 24.63 -3.14 0.95
CA THR A 133 24.68 -1.83 0.30
C THR A 133 23.33 -1.44 -0.26
N MET A 134 22.91 -0.22 0.04
CA MET A 134 21.75 0.41 -0.58
C MET A 134 22.20 1.36 -1.68
N ARG A 135 21.37 1.52 -2.72
CA ARG A 135 21.59 2.51 -3.78
C ARG A 135 20.37 3.39 -3.98
N TYR A 136 20.58 4.69 -3.83
CA TYR A 136 19.62 5.73 -4.16
C TYR A 136 20.05 6.41 -5.45
N THR A 137 19.18 6.52 -6.45
CA THR A 137 19.55 7.07 -7.76
C THR A 137 18.64 8.20 -8.19
N TYR A 138 19.22 9.36 -8.43
CA TYR A 138 18.61 10.42 -9.23
C TYR A 138 18.82 10.15 -10.71
N LEU A 139 17.78 10.38 -11.49
CA LEU A 139 17.83 10.24 -12.93
C LEU A 139 17.63 11.62 -13.57
N LEU A 140 18.70 12.15 -14.13
CA LEU A 140 18.94 13.55 -14.48
C LEU A 140 19.32 13.69 -15.97
N GLY A 141 19.52 14.92 -16.44
CA GLY A 141 19.89 15.24 -17.83
C GLY A 141 18.75 15.85 -18.67
N GLU A 142 19.01 16.01 -19.97
CA GLU A 142 18.15 16.81 -20.86
C GLU A 142 16.71 16.27 -20.94
N GLY A 143 15.74 17.19 -20.85
CA GLY A 143 14.31 16.89 -20.95
C GLY A 143 13.67 16.30 -19.69
N ARG A 144 14.35 16.36 -18.53
CA ARG A 144 13.82 15.87 -17.24
C ARG A 144 13.56 17.01 -16.27
N GLY A 145 12.41 16.99 -15.61
CA GLY A 145 12.11 17.92 -14.52
C GLY A 145 13.00 17.64 -13.32
N CYS A 146 13.94 18.55 -13.03
CA CYS A 146 14.98 18.34 -12.01
C CYS A 146 14.81 19.19 -10.75
N ARG A 147 13.65 19.87 -10.60
CA ARG A 147 13.36 20.76 -9.46
C ARG A 147 13.57 20.09 -8.11
N THR A 148 13.09 18.86 -7.94
CA THR A 148 13.29 18.08 -6.70
C THR A 148 14.78 17.91 -6.34
N ALA A 149 15.63 17.59 -7.32
CA ALA A 149 17.07 17.41 -7.07
C ALA A 149 17.72 18.75 -6.72
N ILE A 150 17.35 19.83 -7.42
CA ILE A 150 17.83 21.19 -7.16
C ILE A 150 17.48 21.61 -5.73
N ASP A 151 16.22 21.48 -5.32
CA ASP A 151 15.75 21.91 -4.00
C ASP A 151 16.46 21.14 -2.88
N ARG A 152 16.66 19.82 -3.05
CA ARG A 152 17.33 18.98 -2.04
C ARG A 152 18.83 19.21 -1.99
N PHE A 153 19.49 19.45 -3.12
CA PHE A 153 20.91 19.82 -3.12
C PHE A 153 21.15 21.22 -2.56
N THR A 154 20.20 22.14 -2.77
CA THR A 154 20.22 23.47 -2.13
C THR A 154 20.04 23.34 -0.61
N THR A 155 19.07 22.54 -0.18
CA THR A 155 18.88 22.23 1.25
C THR A 155 20.12 21.55 1.85
N LEU A 156 20.75 20.63 1.13
CA LEU A 156 21.97 19.95 1.55
C LEU A 156 23.14 20.92 1.70
N LYS A 157 23.30 21.87 0.78
CA LYS A 157 24.31 22.93 0.88
C LYS A 157 24.15 23.75 2.15
N GLU A 158 22.90 24.12 2.49
CA GLU A 158 22.56 24.92 3.66
C GLU A 158 22.56 24.13 4.98
N SER A 159 22.66 22.79 4.91
CA SER A 159 22.67 21.90 6.07
C SER A 159 24.04 21.83 6.75
N LYS A 160 24.15 20.99 7.78
CA LYS A 160 25.44 20.68 8.40
C LYS A 160 26.31 19.78 7.54
N GLN A 161 25.78 19.20 6.47
CA GLN A 161 26.47 18.27 5.57
C GLN A 161 26.98 17.03 6.31
N ALA A 162 26.21 16.58 7.29
CA ALA A 162 26.41 15.31 7.95
C ALA A 162 25.85 14.18 7.06
N LEU A 163 26.18 12.95 7.40
CA LEU A 163 25.70 11.77 6.68
C LEU A 163 24.18 11.60 6.72
N SER A 164 23.55 12.03 7.82
CA SER A 164 22.10 12.13 7.94
C SER A 164 21.50 13.08 6.91
N ASP A 165 22.18 14.19 6.60
CA ASP A 165 21.72 15.19 5.64
C ASP A 165 21.81 14.65 4.20
N ILE A 166 22.89 13.94 3.87
CA ILE A 166 23.02 13.25 2.57
C ILE A 166 21.94 12.19 2.43
N THR A 167 21.76 11.35 3.44
CA THR A 167 20.72 10.30 3.43
C THR A 167 19.33 10.92 3.29
N ALA A 168 19.07 12.03 3.99
CA ALA A 168 17.84 12.79 3.88
C ALA A 168 17.70 13.53 2.55
N ALA A 169 18.78 13.82 1.82
CA ALA A 169 18.74 14.39 0.46
C ALA A 169 18.46 13.33 -0.61
N PHE A 170 18.62 12.04 -0.31
CA PHE A 170 18.34 10.94 -1.24
C PHE A 170 17.13 10.08 -0.83
N SER A 171 16.54 10.31 0.34
CA SER A 171 15.37 9.57 0.84
C SER A 171 14.14 9.68 -0.08
N VAL A 172 13.60 8.54 -0.53
CA VAL A 172 12.31 8.48 -1.25
C VAL A 172 11.16 8.82 -0.31
N GLU A 173 11.24 8.42 0.95
CA GLU A 173 10.17 8.62 1.92
C GLU A 173 9.91 10.11 2.21
N THR A 174 10.98 10.92 2.34
CA THR A 174 10.86 12.37 2.47
C THR A 174 10.17 12.99 1.25
N LEU A 175 10.49 12.49 0.05
CA LEU A 175 9.86 12.92 -1.19
C LEU A 175 8.36 12.59 -1.22
N THR A 176 8.00 11.35 -0.85
CA THR A 176 6.60 10.90 -0.78
C THR A 176 5.80 11.72 0.24
N LYS A 177 6.38 12.06 1.40
CA LYS A 177 5.72 12.88 2.44
C LYS A 177 5.42 14.30 1.94
N LEU A 178 6.34 14.92 1.21
CA LEU A 178 6.13 16.25 0.60
C LEU A 178 5.06 16.21 -0.48
N PHE A 179 5.15 15.26 -1.41
CA PHE A 179 4.13 15.08 -2.46
C PHE A 179 2.74 14.86 -1.87
N TYR A 180 2.64 14.00 -0.85
CA TYR A 180 1.39 13.75 -0.15
C TYR A 180 0.80 15.04 0.42
N LYS A 181 1.61 15.86 1.09
CA LYS A 181 1.14 17.12 1.67
C LYS A 181 0.55 18.02 0.59
N ASP A 182 1.29 18.24 -0.49
CA ASP A 182 0.84 19.08 -1.60
C ASP A 182 -0.45 18.56 -2.25
N LEU A 183 -0.55 17.24 -2.45
CA LEU A 183 -1.72 16.61 -3.03
C LEU A 183 -2.93 16.62 -2.08
N PHE A 184 -2.71 16.50 -0.77
CA PHE A 184 -3.76 16.61 0.23
C PHE A 184 -4.29 18.04 0.34
N ASP A 185 -3.40 19.03 0.33
CA ASP A 185 -3.78 20.45 0.31
C ASP A 185 -4.62 20.76 -0.95
N TRP A 186 -4.24 20.20 -2.11
CA TRP A 186 -5.05 20.26 -3.33
C TRP A 186 -6.40 19.58 -3.19
N TYR A 187 -6.44 18.39 -2.59
CA TYR A 187 -7.68 17.64 -2.38
C TYR A 187 -8.67 18.42 -1.50
N LEU A 188 -8.18 19.00 -0.41
CA LEU A 188 -8.99 19.87 0.48
C LEU A 188 -9.53 21.08 -0.27
N TRP A 189 -8.74 21.68 -1.15
CA TRP A 189 -9.20 22.78 -2.00
C TRP A 189 -10.27 22.32 -3.01
N ALA A 190 -10.10 21.14 -3.63
CA ALA A 190 -11.04 20.61 -4.60
C ALA A 190 -12.43 20.28 -3.99
N ILE A 191 -12.48 19.75 -2.77
CA ILE A 191 -13.75 19.45 -2.07
C ILE A 191 -14.40 20.68 -1.42
N SER A 192 -13.66 21.78 -1.25
CA SER A 192 -14.19 22.97 -0.59
C SER A 192 -15.28 23.65 -1.44
N PRO A 193 -16.06 24.59 -0.87
CA PRO A 193 -16.94 25.45 -1.66
C PRO A 193 -16.21 26.19 -2.78
N ASP A 194 -14.97 26.63 -2.53
CA ASP A 194 -14.13 27.38 -3.48
C ASP A 194 -13.63 26.53 -4.65
N GLY A 195 -13.59 25.20 -4.51
CA GLY A 195 -13.23 24.28 -5.58
C GLY A 195 -14.25 24.22 -6.71
N ASN A 196 -15.51 24.60 -6.44
CA ASN A 196 -16.61 24.72 -7.40
C ASN A 196 -16.77 23.53 -8.37
N ILE A 197 -16.50 22.31 -7.89
CA ILE A 197 -16.70 21.08 -8.64
C ILE A 197 -18.18 20.68 -8.61
N SER A 198 -18.69 20.20 -9.75
CA SER A 198 -20.00 19.56 -9.87
C SER A 198 -19.84 18.17 -10.49
N PHE A 199 -20.32 17.14 -9.80
CA PHE A 199 -20.45 15.78 -10.32
C PHE A 199 -21.90 15.30 -10.15
N PRO A 200 -22.74 15.39 -11.20
CA PRO A 200 -24.13 14.99 -11.10
C PRO A 200 -24.24 13.51 -10.74
N ASN A 201 -25.15 13.13 -9.85
CA ASN A 201 -25.43 11.72 -9.58
C ASN A 201 -26.89 11.41 -9.90
N ASN A 202 -27.83 11.86 -9.08
CA ASN A 202 -29.27 11.85 -9.31
C ASN A 202 -29.74 13.13 -10.00
N THR A 203 -29.97 13.03 -11.31
CA THR A 203 -30.34 14.14 -12.19
C THR A 203 -31.71 14.77 -11.92
N ALA A 204 -32.46 14.24 -10.93
CA ALA A 204 -33.73 14.79 -10.45
C ALA A 204 -33.60 15.68 -9.20
N ILE A 205 -32.43 15.68 -8.54
CA ILE A 205 -32.18 16.44 -7.30
C ILE A 205 -31.03 17.42 -7.57
N GLU A 206 -31.28 18.71 -7.37
CA GLU A 206 -30.32 19.79 -7.67
C GLU A 206 -29.16 19.86 -6.64
N GLU A 207 -29.38 19.35 -5.43
CA GLU A 207 -28.41 19.36 -4.31
C GLU A 207 -27.48 18.13 -4.28
N ASP A 208 -27.70 17.14 -5.14
CA ASP A 208 -27.02 15.84 -5.11
C ASP A 208 -25.59 15.86 -5.71
N ASP A 209 -25.18 16.92 -6.42
CA ASP A 209 -23.84 17.05 -7.00
C ASP A 209 -22.70 16.91 -5.96
N ARG A 210 -23.00 17.19 -4.68
CA ARG A 210 -22.06 17.04 -3.55
C ARG A 210 -22.17 15.69 -2.82
N GLU A 211 -23.15 14.84 -3.12
CA GLU A 211 -23.21 13.49 -2.56
C GLU A 211 -22.02 12.66 -3.04
N ASP A 212 -21.32 12.04 -2.09
CA ASP A 212 -20.13 11.21 -2.33
C ASP A 212 -19.03 11.90 -3.18
N LEU A 213 -18.99 13.24 -3.16
CA LEU A 213 -18.06 14.04 -3.95
C LEU A 213 -16.60 13.64 -3.69
N GLU A 214 -16.28 13.33 -2.44
CA GLU A 214 -14.98 12.84 -1.99
C GLU A 214 -14.56 11.58 -2.76
N LYS A 215 -15.46 10.60 -2.88
CA LYS A 215 -15.19 9.33 -3.61
C LYS A 215 -15.00 9.60 -5.10
N LYS A 216 -15.81 10.50 -5.68
CA LYS A 216 -15.74 10.85 -7.11
C LYS A 216 -14.42 11.57 -7.44
N ILE A 217 -14.01 12.53 -6.62
CA ILE A 217 -12.73 13.25 -6.76
C ILE A 217 -11.56 12.30 -6.58
N ILE A 218 -11.58 11.45 -5.55
CA ILE A 218 -10.55 10.44 -5.34
C ILE A 218 -10.40 9.57 -6.61
N ARG A 219 -11.49 9.03 -7.16
CA ARG A 219 -11.47 8.24 -8.41
C ARG A 219 -10.88 9.03 -9.59
N MET A 220 -11.24 10.30 -9.74
CA MET A 220 -10.69 11.18 -10.78
C MET A 220 -9.18 11.36 -10.65
N ILE A 221 -8.69 11.77 -9.47
CA ILE A 221 -7.25 11.95 -9.19
C ILE A 221 -6.50 10.65 -9.49
N THR A 222 -7.08 9.51 -9.12
CA THR A 222 -6.49 8.19 -9.34
C THR A 222 -6.21 7.91 -10.81
N ARG A 223 -7.21 8.18 -11.67
CA ARG A 223 -7.07 8.06 -13.13
C ARG A 223 -5.99 9.00 -13.65
N ILE A 224 -5.94 10.24 -13.14
CA ILE A 224 -4.95 11.24 -13.54
C ILE A 224 -3.53 10.82 -13.13
N ILE A 225 -3.32 10.38 -11.89
CA ILE A 225 -2.01 9.93 -11.41
C ILE A 225 -1.57 8.69 -12.21
N PHE A 226 -2.46 7.73 -12.48
CA PHE A 226 -2.14 6.59 -13.34
C PHE A 226 -1.70 7.03 -14.74
N VAL A 227 -2.45 7.96 -15.35
CA VAL A 227 -2.09 8.56 -16.65
C VAL A 227 -0.72 9.24 -16.56
N TRP A 228 -0.42 9.92 -15.45
CA TRP A 228 0.87 10.56 -15.22
C TRP A 228 2.03 9.57 -15.11
N PHE A 229 1.81 8.39 -14.52
CA PHE A 229 2.80 7.30 -14.51
C PHE A 229 3.06 6.76 -15.92
N ILE A 230 2.02 6.41 -16.68
CA ILE A 230 2.21 5.83 -18.03
C ILE A 230 2.70 6.87 -19.05
N LYS A 231 2.46 8.17 -18.83
CA LYS A 231 3.06 9.27 -19.59
C LYS A 231 4.59 9.19 -19.57
N GLN A 232 5.21 8.71 -18.50
CA GLN A 232 6.68 8.53 -18.41
C GLN A 232 7.22 7.50 -19.41
N LYS A 233 6.36 6.63 -19.97
CA LYS A 233 6.67 5.68 -21.05
C LYS A 233 6.30 6.20 -22.44
N ASN A 234 5.95 7.48 -22.58
CA ASN A 234 5.46 8.09 -23.83
C ASN A 234 4.23 7.38 -24.42
N LEU A 235 3.44 6.72 -23.56
CA LEU A 235 2.17 6.10 -23.96
C LEU A 235 1.06 7.14 -24.09
N VAL A 236 1.17 8.26 -23.38
CA VAL A 236 0.25 9.39 -23.47
C VAL A 236 1.03 10.63 -23.90
N PRO A 237 0.58 11.36 -24.94
CA PRO A 237 1.25 12.58 -25.40
C PRO A 237 1.38 13.62 -24.29
N GLY A 238 2.59 14.13 -24.08
CA GLY A 238 2.87 15.05 -22.98
C GLY A 238 2.24 16.44 -23.15
N ASN A 239 2.02 16.86 -24.39
CA ASN A 239 1.37 18.12 -24.76
C ASN A 239 -0.09 18.20 -24.31
N LEU A 240 -0.77 17.09 -24.06
CA LEU A 240 -2.13 17.08 -23.48
C LEU A 240 -2.22 17.67 -22.06
N PHE A 241 -1.08 17.94 -21.44
CA PHE A 241 -0.96 18.56 -20.11
C PHE A 241 -0.23 19.90 -20.13
N ASP A 242 0.13 20.38 -21.33
CA ASP A 242 0.83 21.66 -21.51
C ASP A 242 -0.17 22.78 -21.76
N GLU A 243 -0.15 23.80 -20.92
CA GLU A 243 -1.11 24.92 -20.96
C GLU A 243 -1.11 25.63 -22.33
N ASN A 244 0.07 25.94 -22.87
CA ASN A 244 0.20 26.64 -24.15
C ASN A 244 -0.37 25.81 -25.30
N PHE A 245 -0.13 24.50 -25.30
CA PHE A 245 -0.70 23.62 -26.32
C PHE A 245 -2.22 23.54 -26.21
N ILE A 246 -2.77 23.41 -25.00
CA ILE A 246 -4.20 23.32 -24.76
C ILE A 246 -4.94 24.60 -25.23
N GLU A 247 -4.37 25.78 -24.99
CA GLU A 247 -4.90 27.05 -25.49
C GLU A 247 -5.08 27.08 -27.02
N THR A 248 -4.23 26.37 -27.77
CA THR A 248 -4.34 26.36 -29.25
C THR A 248 -5.49 25.48 -29.77
N ILE A 249 -5.89 24.45 -29.00
CA ILE A 249 -6.85 23.43 -29.47
C ILE A 249 -8.24 23.54 -28.84
N LEU A 250 -8.40 24.23 -27.71
CA LEU A 250 -9.68 24.43 -27.04
C LEU A 250 -10.23 25.83 -27.27
N LYS A 251 -11.54 25.94 -27.49
CA LYS A 251 -12.25 27.23 -27.60
C LYS A 251 -12.43 27.85 -26.22
N ASP A 252 -12.22 29.17 -26.14
CA ASP A 252 -12.44 29.98 -24.94
C ASP A 252 -11.80 29.39 -23.67
N PHE A 253 -10.63 28.75 -23.83
CA PHE A 253 -9.92 28.14 -22.71
C PHE A 253 -9.23 29.22 -21.88
N ASP A 254 -9.58 29.23 -20.59
CA ASP A 254 -8.92 30.02 -19.56
C ASP A 254 -8.43 29.04 -18.48
N SER A 255 -7.10 28.96 -18.32
CA SER A 255 -6.44 28.07 -17.38
C SER A 255 -6.70 28.47 -15.91
N GLN A 256 -7.00 29.74 -15.66
CA GLN A 256 -7.25 30.29 -14.32
C GLN A 256 -8.74 30.36 -13.97
N SER A 257 -9.61 29.86 -14.84
CA SER A 257 -11.05 29.87 -14.61
C SER A 257 -11.45 29.00 -13.41
N SER A 258 -12.17 29.60 -12.45
CA SER A 258 -12.77 28.92 -11.30
C SER A 258 -14.15 28.30 -11.58
N THR A 259 -14.66 28.43 -12.80
CA THR A 259 -16.00 27.97 -13.19
C THR A 259 -16.02 27.13 -14.46
N SER A 260 -15.10 27.40 -15.40
CA SER A 260 -15.01 26.65 -16.65
C SER A 260 -14.32 25.30 -16.44
N GLY A 261 -14.99 24.21 -16.84
CA GLY A 261 -14.44 22.85 -16.83
C GLY A 261 -14.15 22.30 -18.22
N THR A 262 -13.78 23.17 -19.17
CA THR A 262 -13.55 22.79 -20.57
C THR A 262 -12.46 21.74 -20.71
N TYR A 263 -11.36 21.85 -19.97
CA TYR A 263 -10.26 20.89 -20.05
C TYR A 263 -10.66 19.49 -19.59
N TYR A 264 -11.33 19.37 -18.45
CA TYR A 264 -11.75 18.06 -17.93
C TYR A 264 -12.67 17.34 -18.92
N ASN A 265 -13.65 18.06 -19.47
CA ASN A 265 -14.63 17.50 -20.39
C ASN A 265 -14.00 17.14 -21.76
N ALA A 266 -13.28 18.09 -22.37
CA ALA A 266 -12.73 17.91 -23.71
C ALA A 266 -11.54 16.94 -23.74
N ILE A 267 -10.63 17.01 -22.76
CA ILE A 267 -9.38 16.26 -22.76
C ILE A 267 -9.45 15.02 -21.86
N LEU A 268 -9.67 15.19 -20.56
CA LEU A 268 -9.53 14.09 -19.60
C LEU A 268 -10.62 13.03 -19.74
N GLN A 269 -11.89 13.41 -19.85
CA GLN A 269 -12.97 12.43 -20.03
C GLN A 269 -12.83 11.64 -21.34
N ASN A 270 -12.47 12.30 -22.44
CA ASN A 270 -12.20 11.63 -23.72
C ASN A 270 -10.99 10.69 -23.61
N LEU A 271 -9.90 11.14 -22.97
CA LEU A 271 -8.72 10.31 -22.73
C LEU A 271 -9.07 9.06 -21.91
N PHE A 272 -9.87 9.20 -20.85
CA PHE A 272 -10.28 8.08 -20.01
C PHE A 272 -11.20 7.13 -20.78
N PHE A 273 -12.35 7.62 -21.23
CA PHE A 273 -13.45 6.77 -21.64
C PHE A 273 -13.44 6.42 -23.13
N ALA A 274 -13.04 7.35 -23.99
CA ALA A 274 -13.05 7.20 -25.44
C ALA A 274 -11.70 6.76 -26.03
N THR A 275 -10.63 6.82 -25.24
CA THR A 275 -9.28 6.45 -25.68
C THR A 275 -8.74 5.25 -24.91
N LEU A 276 -8.46 5.37 -23.61
CA LEU A 276 -7.85 4.31 -22.80
C LEU A 276 -8.77 3.09 -22.61
N ASN A 277 -10.09 3.31 -22.65
CA ASN A 277 -11.14 2.29 -22.56
C ASN A 277 -11.74 1.87 -23.94
N ARG A 278 -11.21 2.33 -25.07
CA ARG A 278 -11.67 1.90 -26.41
C ARG A 278 -10.49 1.42 -27.26
N ALA A 279 -10.61 0.22 -27.82
CA ALA A 279 -9.66 -0.31 -28.79
C ALA A 279 -9.47 0.67 -29.96
N ILE A 280 -8.25 0.75 -30.52
CA ILE A 280 -7.96 1.60 -31.69
C ILE A 280 -8.85 1.19 -32.86
N GLU A 281 -8.93 -0.12 -33.07
CA GLU A 281 -9.86 -0.82 -33.92
C GLU A 281 -10.39 -2.01 -33.10
N ASP A 282 -11.70 -2.17 -33.03
CA ASP A 282 -12.31 -3.27 -32.28
C ASP A 282 -12.43 -4.54 -33.12
N GLU A 283 -12.95 -5.61 -32.51
CA GLU A 283 -13.12 -6.92 -33.14
C GLU A 283 -14.07 -6.92 -34.35
N ASN A 284 -14.92 -5.90 -34.49
CA ASN A 284 -15.82 -5.71 -35.62
C ASN A 284 -15.19 -4.83 -36.71
N GLY A 285 -13.93 -4.40 -36.55
CA GLY A 285 -13.25 -3.48 -37.45
C GLY A 285 -13.65 -2.01 -37.26
N GLU A 286 -14.41 -1.68 -36.21
CA GLU A 286 -14.81 -0.30 -35.95
C GLU A 286 -13.67 0.47 -35.28
N LYS A 287 -13.32 1.62 -35.87
CA LYS A 287 -12.28 2.51 -35.35
C LYS A 287 -12.83 3.45 -34.28
N ARG A 288 -11.93 4.03 -33.48
CA ARG A 288 -12.29 5.11 -32.56
C ARG A 288 -12.92 6.27 -33.35
N GLY A 289 -14.04 6.80 -32.86
CA GLY A 289 -14.79 7.84 -33.54
C GLY A 289 -15.66 8.64 -32.57
N PHE A 290 -16.29 9.69 -33.10
CA PHE A 290 -17.25 10.51 -32.36
C PHE A 290 -18.62 9.84 -32.28
N ALA A 291 -19.41 10.20 -31.27
CA ALA A 291 -20.79 9.75 -31.19
C ALA A 291 -21.70 10.54 -32.16
N GLU A 292 -22.16 9.91 -33.24
CA GLU A 292 -22.79 10.59 -34.40
C GLU A 292 -24.31 10.83 -34.34
N ARG A 293 -25.04 10.34 -33.33
CA ARG A 293 -26.52 10.53 -33.24
C ARG A 293 -26.96 11.32 -32.02
N VAL A 294 -27.68 12.43 -32.23
CA VAL A 294 -28.49 13.11 -31.21
C VAL A 294 -29.78 12.31 -31.03
N GLY A 295 -30.01 11.69 -29.86
CA GLY A 295 -31.24 10.88 -29.72
C GLY A 295 -31.30 9.94 -28.54
N PHE A 296 -30.73 8.72 -28.63
CA PHE A 296 -31.21 7.65 -27.72
C PHE A 296 -30.18 6.64 -27.17
N THR A 297 -28.88 6.79 -27.44
CA THR A 297 -27.86 5.96 -26.76
C THR A 297 -26.60 6.77 -26.48
N ASP A 298 -26.28 6.98 -25.20
CA ASP A 298 -25.06 7.65 -24.77
C ASP A 298 -23.92 6.63 -24.67
N VAL A 299 -23.42 6.17 -25.82
CA VAL A 299 -22.35 5.15 -25.90
C VAL A 299 -21.09 5.68 -25.23
N LYS A 300 -20.69 5.06 -24.11
CA LYS A 300 -19.70 5.59 -23.15
C LYS A 300 -18.24 5.38 -23.56
N THR A 301 -18.00 4.94 -24.80
CA THR A 301 -16.66 4.60 -25.32
C THR A 301 -16.32 5.37 -26.60
N LEU A 302 -17.10 6.40 -26.94
CA LEU A 302 -16.91 7.23 -28.14
C LEU A 302 -16.54 8.67 -27.74
N TYR A 303 -15.81 9.35 -28.62
CA TYR A 303 -15.41 10.75 -28.43
C TYR A 303 -16.62 11.69 -28.43
N ARG A 304 -16.50 12.77 -27.67
CA ARG A 304 -17.55 13.77 -27.46
C ARG A 304 -16.97 15.17 -27.32
N TYR A 305 -17.87 16.14 -27.29
CA TYR A 305 -17.57 17.55 -27.06
C TYR A 305 -16.75 18.20 -28.19
N ASP A 306 -16.99 17.81 -29.44
CA ASP A 306 -16.37 18.46 -30.60
C ASP A 306 -16.66 19.97 -30.63
N GLU A 307 -17.78 20.41 -30.04
CA GLU A 307 -18.10 21.82 -29.91
C GLU A 307 -17.05 22.63 -29.13
N LEU A 308 -16.28 21.99 -28.23
CA LEU A 308 -15.28 22.63 -27.36
C LEU A 308 -13.91 22.81 -28.02
N PHE A 309 -13.67 22.21 -29.19
CA PHE A 309 -12.38 22.28 -29.89
C PHE A 309 -12.37 23.32 -31.00
N THR A 310 -11.22 23.93 -31.25
CA THR A 310 -10.95 24.80 -32.43
C THR A 310 -10.60 23.99 -33.68
N ILE A 311 -10.10 22.77 -33.48
CA ILE A 311 -9.67 21.82 -34.52
C ILE A 311 -10.81 20.88 -34.97
N SER A 312 -10.64 20.24 -36.13
CA SER A 312 -11.62 19.30 -36.68
C SER A 312 -11.69 17.98 -35.92
N LYS A 313 -12.79 17.23 -36.08
CA LYS A 313 -12.96 15.88 -35.48
C LYS A 313 -11.82 14.93 -35.81
N ASP A 314 -11.34 14.95 -37.05
CA ASP A 314 -10.24 14.09 -37.51
C ASP A 314 -8.92 14.46 -36.82
N GLU A 315 -8.66 15.74 -36.61
CA GLU A 315 -7.49 16.21 -35.87
C GLU A 315 -7.56 15.81 -34.39
N ILE A 316 -8.74 15.84 -33.77
CA ILE A 316 -8.94 15.37 -32.39
C ILE A 316 -8.66 13.86 -32.31
N ILE A 317 -9.21 13.06 -33.22
CA ILE A 317 -8.94 11.62 -33.25
C ILE A 317 -7.43 11.37 -33.43
N ARG A 318 -6.77 12.13 -34.30
CA ARG A 318 -5.33 12.04 -34.53
C ARG A 318 -4.52 12.38 -33.28
N LEU A 319 -4.93 13.40 -32.52
CA LEU A 319 -4.28 13.80 -31.26
C LEU A 319 -4.23 12.66 -30.24
N PHE A 320 -5.31 11.87 -30.14
CA PHE A 320 -5.39 10.71 -29.22
C PHE A 320 -4.97 9.38 -29.87
N SER A 321 -4.65 9.36 -31.16
CA SER A 321 -4.38 8.13 -31.91
C SER A 321 -3.16 7.37 -31.42
N GLU A 322 -2.17 8.09 -30.89
CA GLU A 322 -0.92 7.51 -30.36
C GLU A 322 -1.05 6.84 -28.97
N VAL A 323 -2.24 6.94 -28.37
CA VAL A 323 -2.52 6.40 -27.03
C VAL A 323 -3.01 4.95 -27.17
N PRO A 324 -2.33 3.97 -26.53
CA PRO A 324 -2.74 2.58 -26.59
C PRO A 324 -4.07 2.37 -25.83
N PHE A 325 -4.78 1.33 -26.22
CA PHE A 325 -5.88 0.78 -25.45
C PHE A 325 -5.33 -0.04 -24.28
N LEU A 326 -5.75 0.27 -23.05
CA LEU A 326 -5.27 -0.40 -21.84
C LEU A 326 -6.33 -1.30 -21.19
N ASN A 327 -7.50 -1.44 -21.80
CA ASN A 327 -8.64 -2.16 -21.22
C ASN A 327 -9.39 -1.39 -20.13
N GLY A 328 -10.68 -1.71 -20.03
CA GLY A 328 -11.66 -0.82 -19.41
C GLY A 328 -11.67 -0.69 -17.90
N GLY A 329 -11.05 -1.57 -17.10
CA GLY A 329 -11.25 -1.58 -15.63
C GLY A 329 -11.32 -0.20 -14.94
N LEU A 330 -10.17 0.46 -14.76
CA LEU A 330 -10.09 1.80 -14.13
C LEU A 330 -10.83 2.89 -14.95
N PHE A 331 -10.78 2.75 -16.26
CA PHE A 331 -11.28 3.75 -17.21
C PHE A 331 -12.72 3.44 -17.67
N GLU A 332 -13.44 2.57 -16.95
CA GLU A 332 -14.82 2.23 -17.24
C GLU A 332 -15.67 3.40 -16.75
N CYS A 333 -16.53 3.90 -17.61
CA CYS A 333 -17.48 4.94 -17.23
C CYS A 333 -18.54 4.33 -16.32
N LEU A 334 -18.65 4.87 -15.10
CA LEU A 334 -19.56 4.37 -14.07
C LEU A 334 -20.98 4.94 -14.17
N ASP A 335 -21.24 5.82 -15.13
CA ASP A 335 -22.58 6.29 -15.42
C ASP A 335 -23.46 5.07 -15.79
N LYS A 336 -24.71 5.02 -15.34
CA LYS A 336 -25.68 4.00 -15.75
C LYS A 336 -26.98 4.67 -16.15
N THR A 337 -27.53 4.22 -17.27
CA THR A 337 -28.75 4.75 -17.88
C THR A 337 -29.80 3.66 -17.99
N LYS A 338 -31.09 4.05 -17.94
CA LYS A 338 -32.19 3.08 -18.05
C LYS A 338 -32.18 2.32 -19.38
N THR A 339 -31.81 2.99 -20.47
CA THR A 339 -31.88 2.43 -21.83
C THR A 339 -30.69 1.53 -22.18
N LEU A 340 -29.45 1.95 -21.88
CA LEU A 340 -28.26 1.15 -22.20
C LEU A 340 -27.97 0.09 -21.15
N ASP A 341 -28.25 0.36 -19.87
CA ASP A 341 -27.80 -0.49 -18.76
C ASP A 341 -28.94 -1.19 -18.02
N GLY A 342 -30.21 -0.92 -18.38
CA GLY A 342 -31.37 -1.57 -17.78
C GLY A 342 -31.64 -1.23 -16.31
N VAL A 343 -30.94 -0.24 -15.75
CA VAL A 343 -31.10 0.16 -14.35
C VAL A 343 -32.45 0.84 -14.11
N SER A 344 -33.08 0.59 -12.96
CA SER A 344 -34.37 1.20 -12.60
C SER A 344 -34.29 2.72 -12.44
N LYS A 345 -33.14 3.22 -11.96
CA LYS A 345 -32.79 4.63 -11.79
C LYS A 345 -31.45 4.91 -12.45
N ALA A 346 -31.41 5.93 -13.32
CA ALA A 346 -30.16 6.37 -13.94
C ALA A 346 -29.32 7.18 -12.95
N TYR A 347 -28.00 7.05 -13.04
CA TYR A 347 -27.03 7.80 -12.24
C TYR A 347 -25.77 8.12 -13.05
N TYR A 348 -25.12 9.25 -12.78
CA TYR A 348 -24.04 9.79 -13.61
C TYR A 348 -22.73 10.07 -12.85
N TYR A 349 -22.23 9.08 -12.10
CA TYR A 349 -21.06 9.25 -11.24
C TYR A 349 -19.82 9.89 -11.88
N ASP A 350 -19.59 9.70 -13.18
CA ASP A 350 -18.48 10.30 -13.94
C ASP A 350 -18.92 11.52 -14.78
N GLY A 351 -20.22 11.74 -14.92
CA GLY A 351 -20.82 12.86 -15.65
C GLY A 351 -20.35 12.92 -17.10
N PHE A 352 -20.15 11.76 -17.74
CA PHE A 352 -19.75 11.67 -19.14
C PHE A 352 -21.03 11.54 -19.96
N SER A 353 -21.63 12.68 -20.28
CA SER A 353 -22.85 12.74 -21.11
C SER A 353 -22.80 13.84 -22.18
N ARG A 354 -23.40 13.57 -23.34
CA ARG A 354 -23.60 14.60 -24.39
C ARG A 354 -24.76 15.53 -24.08
N ASN A 355 -25.61 15.22 -23.11
CA ASN A 355 -26.77 16.06 -22.80
C ASN A 355 -26.31 17.38 -22.16
N ALA A 356 -26.57 18.50 -22.84
CA ALA A 356 -26.18 19.85 -22.38
C ALA A 356 -27.24 20.53 -21.49
N SER A 357 -28.30 19.81 -21.09
CA SER A 357 -29.35 20.36 -20.23
C SER A 357 -28.77 20.88 -18.92
N LYS A 358 -29.28 22.02 -18.46
CA LYS A 358 -28.85 22.69 -17.23
C LYS A 358 -29.98 22.79 -16.20
N PHE A 359 -29.63 22.94 -14.94
CA PHE A 359 -30.54 23.39 -13.89
C PHE A 359 -30.79 24.90 -14.04
N SER A 360 -31.73 25.43 -13.26
CA SER A 360 -32.09 26.87 -13.25
C SER A 360 -30.91 27.76 -12.87
N ASP A 361 -29.98 27.25 -12.07
CA ASP A 361 -28.76 27.94 -11.63
C ASP A 361 -27.61 27.89 -12.67
N GLY A 362 -27.81 27.23 -13.81
CA GLY A 362 -26.83 27.12 -14.89
C GLY A 362 -25.88 25.93 -14.81
N ARG A 363 -25.93 25.10 -13.76
CA ARG A 363 -25.14 23.85 -13.67
C ARG A 363 -25.65 22.79 -14.65
N TYR A 364 -24.77 21.94 -15.16
CA TYR A 364 -25.17 20.84 -16.04
C TYR A 364 -25.86 19.72 -15.25
N ARG A 365 -26.96 19.18 -15.80
CA ARG A 365 -27.69 18.07 -15.18
C ARG A 365 -27.01 16.71 -15.33
N TYR A 366 -26.20 16.56 -16.37
CA TYR A 366 -25.63 15.27 -16.79
C TYR A 366 -24.13 15.31 -17.06
N ARG A 367 -23.53 16.51 -17.09
CA ARG A 367 -22.10 16.70 -17.35
C ARG A 367 -21.41 17.09 -16.05
N ALA A 368 -20.29 16.44 -15.75
CA ALA A 368 -19.41 16.91 -14.69
C ALA A 368 -18.76 18.24 -15.08
N VAL A 369 -18.41 19.05 -14.07
CA VAL A 369 -17.65 20.28 -14.23
C VAL A 369 -16.55 20.28 -13.18
N VAL A 370 -15.30 20.30 -13.64
CA VAL A 370 -14.12 20.43 -12.79
C VAL A 370 -13.35 21.65 -13.27
N PRO A 371 -13.29 22.74 -12.48
CA PRO A 371 -12.68 24.00 -12.93
C PRO A 371 -11.22 23.87 -13.39
N ASN A 372 -10.88 24.58 -14.47
CA ASN A 372 -9.54 24.56 -15.07
C ASN A 372 -8.44 24.98 -14.08
N ILE A 373 -8.74 25.94 -13.18
CA ILE A 373 -7.80 26.41 -12.16
C ILE A 373 -7.27 25.28 -11.26
N LEU A 374 -8.08 24.24 -11.01
CA LEU A 374 -7.67 23.10 -10.21
C LEU A 374 -6.54 22.30 -10.88
N PHE A 375 -6.40 22.37 -12.20
CA PHE A 375 -5.35 21.68 -12.93
C PHE A 375 -4.12 22.56 -13.15
N PHE A 376 -4.32 23.82 -13.54
CA PHE A 376 -3.26 24.68 -14.10
C PHE A 376 -2.78 25.82 -13.19
N ALA A 377 -3.34 26.01 -11.99
CA ALA A 377 -2.83 27.04 -11.09
C ALA A 377 -1.31 26.88 -10.85
N PRO A 378 -0.46 27.92 -11.03
CA PRO A 378 1.00 27.76 -11.15
C PRO A 378 1.71 27.05 -10.00
N GLU A 379 1.21 27.15 -8.76
CA GLU A 379 1.82 26.52 -7.59
C GLU A 379 0.97 25.39 -7.00
N LYS A 380 -0.34 25.60 -6.95
CA LYS A 380 -1.29 24.70 -6.31
C LYS A 380 -2.09 23.82 -7.26
N GLY A 381 -2.03 24.04 -8.58
CA GLY A 381 -2.77 23.24 -9.56
C GLY A 381 -2.23 21.81 -9.61
N LEU A 382 -3.09 20.85 -9.94
CA LEU A 382 -2.72 19.43 -9.92
C LEU A 382 -1.54 19.12 -10.84
N PHE A 383 -1.50 19.67 -12.07
CA PHE A 383 -0.38 19.45 -12.97
C PHE A 383 0.87 20.21 -12.56
N SER A 384 0.72 21.37 -11.93
CA SER A 384 1.83 22.09 -11.31
C SER A 384 2.44 21.29 -10.17
N ILE A 385 1.62 20.65 -9.33
CA ILE A 385 2.08 19.71 -8.30
C ILE A 385 2.78 18.53 -8.97
N LEU A 386 2.12 17.79 -9.85
CA LEU A 386 2.67 16.58 -10.48
C LEU A 386 3.97 16.86 -11.26
N ALA A 387 4.11 18.01 -11.92
CA ALA A 387 5.32 18.40 -12.66
C ALA A 387 6.50 18.76 -11.76
N ARG A 388 6.28 19.10 -10.48
CA ARG A 388 7.36 19.37 -9.51
C ARG A 388 8.09 18.10 -9.06
N TYR A 389 7.48 16.93 -9.24
CA TYR A 389 8.01 15.65 -8.78
C TYR A 389 8.37 14.75 -9.96
N ASN A 390 9.46 14.00 -9.81
CA ASN A 390 9.83 12.97 -10.77
C ASN A 390 9.06 11.67 -10.46
N PHE A 391 8.51 11.03 -11.48
CA PHE A 391 7.78 9.76 -11.36
C PHE A 391 8.55 8.61 -11.99
N THR A 392 8.44 7.43 -11.40
CA THR A 392 8.93 6.18 -11.97
C THR A 392 7.81 5.16 -12.00
N ILE A 393 7.79 4.31 -13.01
CA ILE A 393 6.82 3.21 -13.14
C ILE A 393 7.32 1.92 -12.46
N GLU A 394 8.60 1.88 -12.12
CA GLU A 394 9.20 0.75 -11.42
C GLU A 394 9.01 0.95 -9.91
N GLU A 395 8.44 -0.02 -9.21
CA GLU A 395 8.41 0.02 -7.75
C GLU A 395 9.82 -0.17 -7.19
N ASN A 396 10.21 0.69 -6.24
CA ASN A 396 11.50 0.54 -5.58
C ASN A 396 11.56 -0.77 -4.76
N THR A 397 12.77 -1.26 -4.56
CA THR A 397 13.05 -2.39 -3.65
C THR A 397 13.72 -1.85 -2.39
N PRO A 398 13.79 -2.63 -1.29
CA PRO A 398 14.50 -2.18 -0.09
C PRO A 398 15.94 -1.70 -0.38
N GLU A 399 16.66 -2.40 -1.26
CA GLU A 399 18.07 -2.13 -1.55
C GLU A 399 18.30 -1.19 -2.74
N GLU A 400 17.34 -1.08 -3.65
CA GLU A 400 17.42 -0.19 -4.81
C GLU A 400 16.25 0.76 -4.89
N GLN A 401 16.57 2.04 -4.75
CA GLN A 401 15.61 3.12 -4.73
C GLN A 401 15.97 4.18 -5.78
N GLN A 402 15.07 4.41 -6.72
CA GLN A 402 15.09 5.61 -7.53
C GLN A 402 14.46 6.75 -6.73
N VAL A 403 15.13 7.90 -6.70
CA VAL A 403 14.62 9.09 -6.00
C VAL A 403 13.54 9.76 -6.84
N ALA A 404 12.43 9.07 -6.91
CA ALA A 404 11.23 9.38 -7.67
C ALA A 404 10.02 8.77 -6.97
N LEU A 405 8.86 9.32 -7.30
CA LEU A 405 7.56 8.82 -6.90
C LEU A 405 7.24 7.53 -7.67
N ASP A 406 7.09 6.41 -6.96
CA ASP A 406 6.81 5.09 -7.52
C ASP A 406 5.36 4.63 -7.28
N PRO A 407 4.87 3.55 -7.93
CA PRO A 407 3.48 3.14 -7.83
C PRO A 407 3.00 2.79 -6.41
N GLU A 408 3.91 2.41 -5.51
CA GLU A 408 3.62 2.17 -4.09
C GLU A 408 3.06 3.44 -3.41
N LEU A 409 3.44 4.63 -3.87
CA LEU A 409 2.92 5.89 -3.36
C LEU A 409 1.40 5.97 -3.44
N LEU A 410 0.78 5.33 -4.44
CA LEU A 410 -0.68 5.35 -4.62
C LEU A 410 -1.36 4.81 -3.37
N GLY A 411 -0.83 3.72 -2.80
CA GLY A 411 -1.32 3.16 -1.55
C GLY A 411 -1.17 4.13 -0.39
N LYS A 412 0.04 4.66 -0.19
CA LYS A 412 0.35 5.59 0.90
C LYS A 412 -0.48 6.86 0.84
N VAL A 413 -0.61 7.48 -0.32
CA VAL A 413 -1.39 8.70 -0.53
C VAL A 413 -2.84 8.44 -0.18
N PHE A 414 -3.45 7.43 -0.77
CA PHE A 414 -4.87 7.17 -0.57
C PHE A 414 -5.25 6.78 0.85
N GLU A 415 -4.47 5.91 1.50
CA GLU A 415 -4.75 5.51 2.88
C GLU A 415 -4.73 6.73 3.82
N ASN A 416 -3.89 7.73 3.51
CA ASN A 416 -3.83 8.98 4.26
C ASN A 416 -4.98 9.93 3.91
N LEU A 417 -5.35 10.04 2.62
CA LEU A 417 -6.48 10.84 2.14
C LEU A 417 -7.80 10.34 2.75
N LEU A 418 -8.03 9.01 2.74
CA LEU A 418 -9.18 8.38 3.38
C LEU A 418 -9.11 8.47 4.91
N GLY A 419 -7.91 8.33 5.47
CA GLY A 419 -7.63 8.49 6.89
C GLY A 419 -7.90 9.88 7.47
N ALA A 420 -8.18 10.88 6.62
CA ALA A 420 -8.53 12.24 7.02
C ALA A 420 -10.05 12.49 7.14
N TYR A 421 -10.90 11.54 6.75
CA TYR A 421 -12.34 11.79 6.63
C TYR A 421 -13.18 10.84 7.50
N ASN A 422 -13.67 11.38 8.63
CA ASN A 422 -14.88 10.88 9.28
C ASN A 422 -15.96 11.99 9.17
N PRO A 423 -17.10 11.73 8.48
CA PRO A 423 -18.14 12.72 8.25
C PRO A 423 -18.79 13.27 9.53
N GLU A 424 -18.75 12.54 10.64
CA GLU A 424 -19.42 12.91 11.90
C GLU A 424 -18.48 13.57 12.93
N THR A 425 -17.18 13.23 12.93
CA THR A 425 -16.28 13.60 14.06
C THR A 425 -15.17 14.58 13.72
N LYS A 426 -14.84 14.79 12.43
CA LYS A 426 -13.64 15.56 11.99
C LYS A 426 -12.31 15.11 12.64
N GLU A 427 -12.28 13.93 13.26
CA GLU A 427 -11.04 13.29 13.71
C GLU A 427 -10.48 12.38 12.61
N THR A 428 -9.15 12.18 12.60
CA THR A 428 -8.48 11.33 11.60
C THR A 428 -9.00 9.88 11.68
N ALA A 429 -9.73 9.45 10.65
CA ALA A 429 -10.27 8.10 10.43
C ALA A 429 -9.24 6.96 10.53
N ARG A 430 -7.92 7.26 10.52
CA ARG A 430 -6.83 6.28 10.76
C ARG A 430 -6.97 5.48 12.06
N ASN A 431 -7.45 6.09 13.14
CA ASN A 431 -7.65 5.37 14.41
C ASN A 431 -8.87 4.42 14.39
N GLN A 432 -9.79 4.60 13.43
CA GLN A 432 -11.02 3.83 13.31
C GLN A 432 -10.90 2.67 12.30
N SER A 433 -10.18 2.84 11.20
CA SER A 433 -9.95 1.75 10.23
C SER A 433 -8.89 0.75 10.68
N GLY A 434 -8.00 1.13 11.61
CA GLY A 434 -6.92 0.28 12.11
C GLY A 434 -5.97 -0.24 11.02
N SER A 435 -5.98 0.38 9.83
CA SER A 435 -5.17 0.01 8.67
C SER A 435 -3.84 0.78 8.67
N PHE A 436 -2.73 0.04 8.65
CA PHE A 436 -1.38 0.61 8.66
C PHE A 436 -0.58 0.10 7.48
N TYR A 437 0.11 1.02 6.81
CA TYR A 437 1.04 0.68 5.74
C TYR A 437 2.19 -0.17 6.28
N THR A 438 2.44 -1.32 5.65
CA THR A 438 3.52 -2.23 6.07
C THR A 438 4.85 -1.83 5.41
N PRO A 439 5.92 -1.56 6.18
CA PRO A 439 7.23 -1.21 5.61
C PRO A 439 7.75 -2.26 4.62
N ARG A 440 8.49 -1.83 3.59
CA ARG A 440 8.97 -2.72 2.51
C ARG A 440 9.85 -3.85 3.02
N GLU A 441 10.64 -3.58 4.06
CA GLU A 441 11.53 -4.55 4.69
C GLU A 441 10.76 -5.67 5.39
N ILE A 442 9.65 -5.31 6.07
CA ILE A 442 8.75 -6.28 6.69
C ILE A 442 8.03 -7.11 5.62
N VAL A 443 7.51 -6.46 4.58
CA VAL A 443 6.84 -7.15 3.47
C VAL A 443 7.80 -8.13 2.81
N GLY A 444 9.02 -7.68 2.47
CA GLY A 444 10.05 -8.52 1.85
C GLY A 444 10.41 -9.73 2.70
N TYR A 445 10.63 -9.53 4.01
CA TYR A 445 10.94 -10.62 4.93
C TYR A 445 9.81 -11.65 5.05
N MET A 446 8.56 -11.19 5.25
CA MET A 446 7.41 -12.07 5.37
C MET A 446 7.15 -12.86 4.08
N VAL A 447 7.32 -12.22 2.92
CA VAL A 447 7.20 -12.87 1.61
C VAL A 447 8.28 -13.95 1.45
N ASP A 448 9.53 -13.63 1.77
CA ASP A 448 10.64 -14.57 1.69
C ASP A 448 10.40 -15.80 2.57
N GLU A 449 10.12 -15.62 3.86
CA GLU A 449 9.91 -16.75 4.77
C GLU A 449 8.65 -17.56 4.41
N SER A 450 7.60 -16.93 3.87
CA SER A 450 6.41 -17.65 3.40
C SER A 450 6.70 -18.53 2.17
N LEU A 451 7.46 -18.01 1.20
CA LEU A 451 7.85 -18.78 0.02
C LEU A 451 8.87 -19.88 0.37
N ILE A 452 9.80 -19.61 1.28
CA ILE A 452 10.75 -20.62 1.79
C ILE A 452 10.00 -21.74 2.50
N ALA A 453 9.03 -21.41 3.37
CA ALA A 453 8.21 -22.42 4.05
C ALA A 453 7.44 -23.29 3.05
N TYR A 454 6.83 -22.68 2.02
CA TYR A 454 6.09 -23.37 0.97
C TYR A 454 6.98 -24.28 0.09
N LEU A 455 8.15 -23.80 -0.33
CA LEU A 455 9.08 -24.59 -1.14
C LEU A 455 9.77 -25.70 -0.32
N GLY A 456 9.82 -25.53 1.00
CA GLY A 456 10.53 -26.35 1.98
C GLY A 456 11.83 -25.66 2.42
N ASP A 457 12.08 -25.59 3.72
CA ASP A 457 13.25 -24.89 4.24
C ASP A 457 14.53 -25.73 4.07
N THR A 458 15.22 -25.52 2.95
CA THR A 458 16.52 -26.14 2.66
C THR A 458 17.59 -25.07 2.39
N PRO A 459 18.88 -25.36 2.61
CA PRO A 459 19.96 -24.42 2.27
C PRO A 459 19.93 -23.99 0.79
N PHE A 460 19.56 -24.91 -0.12
CA PHE A 460 19.42 -24.60 -1.53
C PHE A 460 18.26 -23.64 -1.80
N HIS A 461 17.07 -23.89 -1.25
CA HIS A 461 15.94 -22.98 -1.41
C HIS A 461 16.25 -21.60 -0.83
N ARG A 462 16.82 -21.52 0.39
CA ARG A 462 17.25 -20.24 0.98
C ARG A 462 18.28 -19.51 0.11
N SER A 463 19.15 -20.23 -0.60
CA SER A 463 20.12 -19.61 -1.51
C SER A 463 19.48 -18.85 -2.68
N LEU A 464 18.27 -19.23 -3.12
CA LEU A 464 17.54 -18.53 -4.19
C LEU A 464 17.15 -17.10 -3.79
N PHE A 465 16.92 -16.90 -2.49
CA PHE A 465 16.53 -15.62 -1.90
C PHE A 465 17.75 -14.74 -1.61
N ALA A 466 18.94 -15.34 -1.50
CA ALA A 466 20.19 -14.65 -1.19
C ALA A 466 20.66 -13.71 -2.32
N GLN A 467 21.43 -12.68 -1.95
CA GLN A 467 21.99 -11.71 -2.90
C GLN A 467 23.16 -12.27 -3.72
N ASN A 468 23.78 -13.36 -3.30
CA ASN A 468 24.94 -13.97 -3.95
C ASN A 468 24.58 -15.22 -4.77
N PHE A 469 23.30 -15.48 -5.02
CA PHE A 469 22.85 -16.61 -5.83
C PHE A 469 23.55 -16.64 -7.20
N LYS A 470 24.02 -17.82 -7.61
CA LYS A 470 24.58 -18.07 -8.93
C LYS A 470 23.81 -19.22 -9.57
N TYR A 471 23.47 -19.04 -10.84
CA TYR A 471 22.82 -20.09 -11.62
C TYR A 471 23.79 -21.25 -11.87
N GLU A 472 23.39 -22.47 -11.50
CA GLU A 472 24.15 -23.70 -11.66
C GLU A 472 23.45 -24.58 -12.72
N PRO A 473 23.98 -24.67 -13.96
CA PRO A 473 23.34 -25.42 -15.04
C PRO A 473 23.08 -26.90 -14.71
N GLU A 474 23.80 -27.49 -13.76
CA GLU A 474 23.62 -28.88 -13.34
C GLU A 474 22.29 -29.11 -12.60
N ARG A 475 21.67 -28.05 -12.05
CA ARG A 475 20.45 -28.10 -11.24
C ARG A 475 19.17 -27.78 -12.01
N THR A 476 19.18 -27.82 -13.34
CA THR A 476 18.01 -27.48 -14.17
C THR A 476 16.74 -28.24 -13.78
N SER A 477 16.83 -29.51 -13.39
CA SER A 477 15.65 -30.28 -12.95
C SER A 477 15.03 -29.70 -11.66
N GLU A 478 15.85 -29.32 -10.68
CA GLU A 478 15.40 -28.70 -9.43
C GLU A 478 14.77 -27.32 -9.73
N TYR A 479 15.40 -26.52 -10.59
CA TYR A 479 14.88 -25.23 -11.03
C TYR A 479 13.52 -25.36 -11.72
N ASN A 480 13.34 -26.34 -12.61
CA ASN A 480 12.06 -26.60 -13.27
C ASN A 480 10.96 -27.00 -12.28
N GLU A 481 11.29 -27.75 -11.23
CA GLU A 481 10.33 -28.08 -10.17
C GLU A 481 9.91 -26.83 -9.38
N ILE A 482 10.88 -26.00 -8.99
CA ILE A 482 10.65 -24.76 -8.25
C ILE A 482 9.82 -23.79 -9.09
N ALA A 483 10.15 -23.60 -10.37
CA ALA A 483 9.39 -22.77 -11.28
C ALA A 483 7.93 -23.25 -11.41
N ARG A 484 7.70 -24.57 -11.49
CA ARG A 484 6.35 -25.14 -11.53
C ARG A 484 5.57 -24.88 -10.24
N LYS A 485 6.20 -25.03 -9.07
CA LYS A 485 5.59 -24.71 -7.77
C LYS A 485 5.24 -23.23 -7.68
N LEU A 486 6.17 -22.34 -8.05
CA LEU A 486 5.94 -20.90 -8.05
C LEU A 486 4.85 -20.47 -9.04
N LYS A 487 4.72 -21.12 -10.20
CA LYS A 487 3.67 -20.81 -11.18
C LYS A 487 2.28 -21.36 -10.82
N SER A 488 2.16 -22.17 -9.76
CA SER A 488 0.90 -22.82 -9.35
C SER A 488 0.45 -22.51 -7.92
N VAL A 489 1.33 -21.94 -7.08
CA VAL A 489 1.04 -21.56 -5.68
C VAL A 489 -0.15 -20.61 -5.60
N LYS A 490 -1.09 -20.87 -4.69
CA LYS A 490 -2.26 -20.02 -4.41
C LYS A 490 -2.00 -19.20 -3.14
N VAL A 491 -1.85 -17.90 -3.31
CA VAL A 491 -1.57 -16.94 -2.23
C VAL A 491 -2.73 -15.97 -2.07
N ILE A 492 -3.19 -15.76 -0.84
CA ILE A 492 -4.20 -14.76 -0.52
C ILE A 492 -3.74 -13.80 0.58
N ASP A 493 -4.08 -12.53 0.39
CA ASP A 493 -4.15 -11.56 1.49
C ASP A 493 -5.63 -11.16 1.74
N PRO A 494 -6.25 -11.59 2.87
CA PRO A 494 -7.65 -11.32 3.17
C PRO A 494 -7.91 -9.93 3.77
N ALA A 495 -6.88 -9.10 3.93
CA ALA A 495 -6.97 -7.69 4.29
C ALA A 495 -5.89 -6.91 3.53
N CYS A 496 -5.96 -6.99 2.19
CA CYS A 496 -4.83 -6.66 1.33
C CYS A 496 -4.50 -5.16 1.26
N GLY A 497 -5.39 -4.29 1.72
CA GLY A 497 -5.24 -2.85 1.64
C GLY A 497 -4.90 -2.40 0.22
N SER A 498 -3.90 -1.54 0.10
CA SER A 498 -3.34 -1.08 -1.18
C SER A 498 -2.43 -2.07 -1.90
N GLY A 499 -2.38 -3.33 -1.45
CA GLY A 499 -1.75 -4.44 -2.18
C GLY A 499 -0.27 -4.65 -1.88
N ALA A 500 0.20 -4.26 -0.69
CA ALA A 500 1.62 -4.39 -0.32
C ALA A 500 2.14 -5.84 -0.40
N PHE A 501 1.44 -6.81 0.21
CA PHE A 501 1.85 -8.23 0.16
C PHE A 501 1.61 -8.89 -1.19
N PRO A 502 0.47 -8.71 -1.89
CA PRO A 502 0.31 -9.23 -3.25
C PRO A 502 1.39 -8.73 -4.22
N MET A 503 1.75 -7.45 -4.16
CA MET A 503 2.84 -6.88 -4.98
C MET A 503 4.21 -7.40 -4.54
N GLY A 504 4.46 -7.55 -3.23
CA GLY A 504 5.67 -8.16 -2.70
C GLY A 504 5.86 -9.60 -3.22
N MET A 505 4.80 -10.41 -3.17
CA MET A 505 4.77 -11.76 -3.72
C MET A 505 5.06 -11.77 -5.22
N LEU A 506 4.36 -10.94 -6.02
CA LEU A 506 4.61 -10.83 -7.46
C LEU A 506 6.07 -10.52 -7.75
N ASN A 507 6.60 -9.45 -7.15
CA ASN A 507 7.96 -8.98 -7.43
C ASN A 507 8.99 -10.03 -7.03
N ARG A 508 8.81 -10.70 -5.88
CA ARG A 508 9.75 -11.70 -5.40
C ARG A 508 9.73 -12.99 -6.20
N MET A 509 8.54 -13.47 -6.56
CA MET A 509 8.39 -14.66 -7.40
C MET A 509 9.00 -14.43 -8.78
N ILE A 510 8.82 -13.24 -9.38
CA ILE A 510 9.42 -12.88 -10.66
C ILE A 510 10.94 -12.74 -10.57
N ASP A 511 11.48 -12.13 -9.51
CA ASP A 511 12.92 -12.07 -9.28
C ASP A 511 13.54 -13.47 -9.19
N ILE A 512 12.88 -14.42 -8.50
CA ILE A 512 13.34 -15.82 -8.44
C ILE A 512 13.22 -16.50 -9.80
N LEU A 513 12.09 -16.37 -10.48
CA LEU A 513 11.86 -16.96 -11.80
C LEU A 513 12.87 -16.45 -12.83
N GLN A 514 13.19 -15.17 -12.85
CA GLN A 514 14.21 -14.60 -13.75
C GLN A 514 15.63 -15.12 -13.45
N ARG A 515 15.91 -15.53 -12.21
CA ARG A 515 17.20 -16.14 -11.85
C ARG A 515 17.33 -17.58 -12.33
N ILE A 516 16.23 -18.32 -12.40
CA ILE A 516 16.22 -19.76 -12.73
C ILE A 516 15.73 -20.06 -14.15
N GLU A 517 14.97 -19.15 -14.78
CA GLU A 517 14.48 -19.16 -16.16
C GLU A 517 14.82 -17.81 -16.86
N PRO A 518 16.11 -17.52 -17.12
CA PRO A 518 16.54 -16.20 -17.60
C PRO A 518 16.08 -15.84 -19.03
N ASP A 519 15.72 -16.85 -19.84
CA ASP A 519 15.32 -16.68 -21.24
C ASP A 519 13.81 -16.41 -21.40
N GLU A 520 13.02 -16.60 -20.34
CA GLU A 520 11.58 -16.39 -20.38
C GLU A 520 11.18 -14.91 -20.41
N ASN A 521 10.00 -14.66 -20.98
CA ASN A 521 9.49 -13.30 -21.07
C ASN A 521 8.89 -12.85 -19.72
N THR A 522 9.45 -11.79 -19.14
CA THR A 522 9.00 -11.24 -17.85
C THR A 522 7.51 -10.91 -17.81
N TYR A 523 6.97 -10.32 -18.89
CA TYR A 523 5.55 -9.95 -18.96
C TYR A 523 4.67 -11.21 -18.93
N ALA A 524 5.02 -12.25 -19.69
CA ALA A 524 4.30 -13.52 -19.70
C ALA A 524 4.35 -14.22 -18.33
N GLN A 525 5.52 -14.21 -17.66
CA GLN A 525 5.66 -14.72 -16.30
C GLN A 525 4.78 -13.95 -15.32
N LYS A 526 4.82 -12.60 -15.34
CA LYS A 526 3.97 -11.75 -14.48
C LYS A 526 2.49 -12.05 -14.70
N LEU A 527 2.05 -12.12 -15.95
CA LEU A 527 0.66 -12.41 -16.28
C LEU A 527 0.23 -13.79 -15.74
N THR A 528 1.07 -14.81 -15.90
CA THR A 528 0.83 -16.16 -15.38
C THR A 528 0.69 -16.16 -13.84
N ILE A 529 1.56 -15.45 -13.14
CA ILE A 529 1.51 -15.34 -11.66
C ILE A 529 0.27 -14.59 -11.20
N ILE A 530 -0.06 -13.46 -11.84
CA ILE A 530 -1.26 -12.66 -11.50
C ILE A 530 -2.54 -13.48 -11.73
N GLU A 531 -2.59 -14.21 -12.84
CA GLU A 531 -3.75 -15.01 -13.20
C GLU A 531 -3.92 -16.23 -12.30
N ASN A 532 -2.83 -16.95 -12.00
CA ASN A 532 -2.94 -18.25 -11.37
C ASN A 532 -2.63 -18.24 -9.88
N CYS A 533 -1.91 -17.25 -9.36
CA CYS A 533 -1.31 -17.36 -8.03
C CYS A 533 -1.84 -16.36 -7.02
N LEU A 534 -2.14 -15.12 -7.43
CA LEU A 534 -2.33 -14.00 -6.50
C LEU A 534 -3.80 -13.62 -6.34
N TYR A 535 -4.25 -13.58 -5.10
CA TYR A 535 -5.62 -13.24 -4.71
C TYR A 535 -5.59 -12.25 -3.54
N GLY A 536 -6.61 -11.41 -3.44
CA GLY A 536 -6.74 -10.48 -2.32
C GLY A 536 -8.17 -10.07 -2.04
N SER A 537 -8.44 -9.74 -0.79
CA SER A 537 -9.71 -9.17 -0.36
C SER A 537 -9.47 -8.01 0.59
N ASP A 538 -10.28 -6.97 0.47
CA ASP A 538 -10.32 -5.88 1.44
C ASP A 538 -11.75 -5.36 1.61
N ILE A 539 -12.09 -4.85 2.78
CA ILE A 539 -13.42 -4.27 3.03
C ILE A 539 -13.59 -2.91 2.34
N GLN A 540 -12.49 -2.22 2.02
CA GLN A 540 -12.49 -0.94 1.33
C GLN A 540 -12.35 -1.16 -0.19
N SER A 541 -13.43 -0.90 -0.93
CA SER A 541 -13.44 -1.03 -2.40
C SER A 541 -12.35 -0.19 -3.08
N ILE A 542 -12.03 0.98 -2.53
CA ILE A 542 -10.99 1.86 -3.04
C ILE A 542 -9.59 1.24 -2.91
N ALA A 543 -9.30 0.57 -1.79
CA ALA A 543 -8.01 -0.10 -1.56
C ALA A 543 -7.79 -1.23 -2.59
N VAL A 544 -8.85 -1.97 -2.89
CA VAL A 544 -8.89 -2.97 -3.97
C VAL A 544 -8.61 -2.34 -5.34
N GLN A 545 -9.17 -1.17 -5.64
CA GLN A 545 -8.87 -0.48 -6.92
C GLN A 545 -7.39 -0.08 -7.01
N ILE A 546 -6.80 0.46 -5.94
CA ILE A 546 -5.37 0.82 -5.92
C ILE A 546 -4.49 -0.42 -6.14
N THR A 547 -4.84 -1.53 -5.49
CA THR A 547 -4.15 -2.81 -5.70
C THR A 547 -4.14 -3.17 -7.19
N LYS A 548 -5.32 -3.17 -7.84
CA LYS A 548 -5.44 -3.44 -9.28
C LYS A 548 -4.55 -2.51 -10.14
N LEU A 549 -4.48 -1.23 -9.79
CA LEU A 549 -3.65 -0.25 -10.51
C LEU A 549 -2.16 -0.53 -10.40
N ARG A 550 -1.68 -0.94 -9.23
CA ARG A 550 -0.27 -1.29 -9.05
C ARG A 550 0.11 -2.50 -9.90
N PHE A 551 -0.76 -3.51 -9.96
CA PHE A 551 -0.59 -4.65 -10.88
C PHE A 551 -0.54 -4.21 -12.35
N PHE A 552 -1.41 -3.29 -12.75
CA PHE A 552 -1.40 -2.74 -14.12
C PHE A 552 -0.12 -1.96 -14.45
N ILE A 553 0.36 -1.11 -13.55
CA ILE A 553 1.61 -0.37 -13.78
C ILE A 553 2.79 -1.35 -13.86
N SER A 554 2.81 -2.38 -13.01
CA SER A 554 3.85 -3.42 -13.03
C SER A 554 3.88 -4.20 -14.35
N LEU A 555 2.72 -4.46 -14.97
CA LEU A 555 2.64 -5.09 -16.30
C LEU A 555 3.12 -4.14 -17.42
N ILE A 556 2.70 -2.88 -17.39
CA ILE A 556 3.09 -1.87 -18.40
C ILE A 556 4.59 -1.57 -18.35
N CYS A 557 5.19 -1.67 -17.17
CA CYS A 557 6.60 -1.40 -16.96
C CYS A 557 7.52 -2.17 -17.92
N ASP A 558 7.17 -3.42 -18.24
CA ASP A 558 7.98 -4.30 -19.11
C ASP A 558 7.63 -4.17 -20.60
N CYS A 559 6.71 -3.27 -20.95
CA CYS A 559 6.30 -3.04 -22.33
C CYS A 559 7.10 -1.89 -22.96
N GLU A 560 7.39 -2.01 -24.25
CA GLU A 560 7.99 -0.98 -25.09
C GLU A 560 7.03 -0.60 -26.22
N LYS A 561 6.87 0.72 -26.46
CA LYS A 561 6.01 1.25 -27.50
C LYS A 561 6.64 1.01 -28.87
N ASP A 562 5.95 0.26 -29.72
CA ASP A 562 6.37 -0.05 -31.08
C ASP A 562 5.26 0.34 -32.09
N PRO A 563 5.40 1.47 -32.81
CA PRO A 563 4.40 1.94 -33.79
C PRO A 563 4.09 0.96 -34.92
N SER A 564 4.95 -0.03 -35.18
CA SER A 564 4.72 -1.03 -36.23
C SER A 564 3.74 -2.12 -35.82
N LYS A 565 3.47 -2.28 -34.52
CA LYS A 565 2.63 -3.35 -33.97
C LYS A 565 1.22 -2.88 -33.66
N PRO A 566 0.21 -3.77 -33.72
CA PRO A 566 -1.13 -3.49 -33.22
C PRO A 566 -1.09 -2.99 -31.78
N ASN A 567 -1.88 -1.96 -31.48
CA ASN A 567 -1.90 -1.31 -30.16
C ASN A 567 -0.51 -0.87 -29.65
N PHE A 568 0.39 -0.53 -30.57
CA PHE A 568 1.77 -0.14 -30.28
C PHE A 568 2.61 -1.22 -29.58
N GLY A 569 2.26 -2.51 -29.73
CA GLY A 569 2.93 -3.59 -29.01
C GLY A 569 2.58 -3.65 -27.52
N ILE A 570 1.65 -2.81 -27.05
CA ILE A 570 1.17 -2.80 -25.68
C ILE A 570 0.03 -3.81 -25.55
N PRO A 571 0.17 -4.87 -24.75
CA PRO A 571 -0.89 -5.83 -24.52
C PRO A 571 -2.03 -5.18 -23.70
N THR A 572 -3.24 -5.68 -23.91
CA THR A 572 -4.41 -5.24 -23.13
C THR A 572 -4.27 -5.70 -21.69
N LEU A 573 -4.55 -4.82 -20.73
CA LEU A 573 -4.48 -5.21 -19.33
C LEU A 573 -5.56 -6.24 -18.98
N PRO A 574 -5.27 -7.20 -18.09
CA PRO A 574 -6.25 -8.19 -17.68
C PRO A 574 -7.37 -7.56 -16.83
N ASN A 575 -8.52 -8.23 -16.79
CA ASN A 575 -9.64 -7.86 -15.93
C ASN A 575 -9.46 -8.55 -14.55
N LEU A 576 -9.19 -7.75 -13.50
CA LEU A 576 -8.78 -8.23 -12.17
C LEU A 576 -9.93 -8.34 -11.14
N GLU A 577 -11.19 -8.21 -11.58
CA GLU A 577 -12.38 -8.18 -10.72
C GLU A 577 -12.57 -9.43 -9.88
N THR A 578 -12.11 -10.58 -10.37
CA THR A 578 -12.17 -11.89 -9.70
C THR A 578 -10.82 -12.31 -9.10
N LYS A 579 -9.88 -11.38 -8.95
CA LYS A 579 -8.60 -11.58 -8.24
C LYS A 579 -8.52 -10.74 -6.97
N PHE A 580 -9.01 -9.50 -7.06
CA PHE A 580 -9.07 -8.58 -5.93
C PHE A 580 -10.52 -8.15 -5.71
N VAL A 581 -11.10 -8.57 -4.58
CA VAL A 581 -12.52 -8.41 -4.28
C VAL A 581 -12.77 -7.56 -3.04
N ALA A 582 -13.73 -6.65 -3.16
CA ALA A 582 -14.17 -5.82 -2.04
C ALA A 582 -15.17 -6.61 -1.19
N ALA A 583 -14.75 -7.13 -0.04
CA ALA A 583 -15.55 -8.02 0.79
C ALA A 583 -15.16 -8.01 2.27
N ASN A 584 -16.10 -8.34 3.15
CA ASN A 584 -15.81 -8.67 4.55
C ASN A 584 -15.25 -10.10 4.64
N SER A 585 -13.93 -10.23 4.67
CA SER A 585 -13.22 -11.51 4.68
C SER A 585 -13.50 -12.38 5.91
N LEU A 586 -13.93 -11.79 7.03
CA LEU A 586 -14.27 -12.48 8.27
C LEU A 586 -15.67 -13.12 8.27
N ILE A 587 -16.51 -12.88 7.27
CA ILE A 587 -17.85 -13.49 7.19
C ILE A 587 -17.85 -14.53 6.07
N GLY A 588 -17.65 -15.80 6.44
CA GLY A 588 -17.88 -16.93 5.55
C GLY A 588 -19.35 -17.36 5.56
N LYS A 589 -19.83 -17.96 4.46
CA LYS A 589 -21.16 -18.57 4.42
C LYS A 589 -21.09 -20.01 4.96
N LYS A 590 -21.98 -20.34 5.91
CA LYS A 590 -22.03 -21.67 6.53
C LYS A 590 -22.62 -22.65 5.51
N ARG A 591 -21.85 -23.68 5.16
CA ARG A 591 -22.36 -24.84 4.43
C ARG A 591 -23.08 -25.77 5.39
N ASN A 592 -24.23 -26.29 4.99
CA ASN A 592 -24.89 -27.35 5.74
C ASN A 592 -24.10 -28.65 5.56
N VAL A 593 -23.59 -29.21 6.65
CA VAL A 593 -22.80 -30.47 6.64
C VAL A 593 -23.67 -31.68 6.27
N GLN A 594 -25.00 -31.55 6.32
CA GLN A 594 -25.96 -32.52 5.81
C GLN A 594 -26.32 -32.23 4.33
N SER A 595 -25.32 -32.05 3.46
CA SER A 595 -25.55 -32.11 2.01
C SER A 595 -26.21 -33.45 1.68
N ASN A 596 -27.18 -33.46 0.77
CA ASN A 596 -27.83 -34.69 0.33
C ASN A 596 -26.77 -35.72 -0.12
N LEU A 597 -27.02 -37.01 0.13
CA LEU A 597 -26.17 -38.14 -0.30
C LEU A 597 -25.87 -38.17 -1.81
N PHE A 598 -26.60 -37.38 -2.60
CA PHE A 598 -26.40 -37.17 -4.02
C PHE A 598 -26.34 -35.66 -4.30
N GLU A 599 -25.14 -35.16 -4.61
CA GLU A 599 -24.95 -33.81 -5.13
C GLU A 599 -25.67 -33.68 -6.47
N ASN A 600 -26.41 -32.58 -6.68
CA ASN A 600 -27.08 -32.35 -7.96
C ASN A 600 -26.03 -32.35 -9.10
N PRO A 601 -26.15 -33.21 -10.12
CA PRO A 601 -25.12 -33.41 -11.14
C PRO A 601 -24.83 -32.15 -11.97
N GLU A 602 -25.71 -31.15 -11.92
CA GLU A 602 -25.54 -29.86 -12.61
C GLU A 602 -24.66 -28.87 -11.85
N ILE A 603 -24.39 -29.07 -10.55
CA ILE A 603 -23.61 -28.12 -9.72
C ILE A 603 -22.18 -28.03 -10.24
N LYS A 604 -21.49 -29.17 -10.38
CA LYS A 604 -20.09 -29.22 -10.82
C LYS A 604 -19.89 -28.65 -12.24
N PRO A 605 -20.67 -29.03 -13.27
CA PRO A 605 -20.61 -28.41 -14.60
C PRO A 605 -20.87 -26.91 -14.56
N THR A 606 -21.82 -26.44 -13.74
CA THR A 606 -22.11 -25.00 -13.63
C THR A 606 -20.94 -24.23 -13.01
N LYS A 607 -20.24 -24.81 -12.02
CA LYS A 607 -19.01 -24.24 -11.43
C LYS A 607 -17.84 -24.19 -12.41
N GLU A 608 -17.63 -25.26 -13.18
CA GLU A 608 -16.60 -25.32 -14.21
C GLU A 608 -16.85 -24.28 -15.31
N ALA A 609 -18.09 -24.17 -15.79
CA ALA A 609 -18.49 -23.15 -16.76
C ALA A 609 -18.30 -21.72 -16.21
N LEU A 610 -18.63 -21.49 -14.94
CA LEU A 610 -18.41 -20.18 -14.30
C LEU A 610 -16.92 -19.82 -14.24
N THR A 611 -16.06 -20.80 -13.96
CA THR A 611 -14.61 -20.62 -13.93
C THR A 611 -14.05 -20.31 -15.31
N GLU A 612 -14.50 -21.02 -16.34
CA GLU A 612 -14.13 -20.81 -17.74
C GLU A 612 -14.54 -19.41 -18.23
N ILE A 613 -15.79 -18.99 -17.97
CA ILE A 613 -16.27 -17.65 -18.34
C ILE A 613 -15.46 -16.55 -17.67
N ARG A 614 -15.07 -16.72 -16.41
CA ARG A 614 -14.22 -15.75 -15.70
C ARG A 614 -12.80 -15.72 -16.25
N HIS A 615 -12.27 -16.85 -16.68
CA HIS A 615 -10.99 -16.92 -17.38
C HIS A 615 -11.06 -16.22 -18.75
N GLU A 616 -12.12 -16.43 -19.53
CA GLU A 616 -12.35 -15.66 -20.76
C GLU A 616 -12.51 -14.16 -20.49
N HIS A 617 -13.24 -13.80 -19.43
CA HIS A 617 -13.40 -12.40 -19.03
C HIS A 617 -12.06 -11.77 -18.63
N PHE A 618 -11.15 -12.50 -17.99
CA PHE A 618 -9.83 -12.01 -17.61
C PHE A 618 -9.08 -11.40 -18.82
N MET A 619 -9.15 -12.02 -20.00
CA MET A 619 -8.50 -11.51 -21.23
C MET A 619 -9.42 -10.72 -22.17
N ALA A 620 -10.69 -10.50 -21.80
CA ALA A 620 -11.66 -9.85 -22.67
C ALA A 620 -11.30 -8.39 -22.99
N LYS A 621 -11.32 -8.04 -24.28
CA LYS A 621 -10.85 -6.76 -24.83
C LYS A 621 -11.97 -5.79 -25.19
N SER A 622 -13.12 -6.26 -25.68
CA SER A 622 -14.21 -5.39 -26.15
C SER A 622 -15.29 -5.17 -25.08
N ALA A 623 -15.96 -4.02 -25.12
CA ALA A 623 -17.09 -3.75 -24.25
C ALA A 623 -18.26 -4.73 -24.49
N VAL A 624 -18.45 -5.18 -25.73
CA VAL A 624 -19.50 -6.13 -26.11
C VAL A 624 -19.21 -7.52 -25.55
N THR A 625 -18.01 -8.04 -25.76
CA THR A 625 -17.57 -9.33 -25.21
C THR A 625 -17.61 -9.34 -23.69
N LYS A 626 -17.17 -8.26 -23.04
CA LYS A 626 -17.33 -8.10 -21.59
C LYS A 626 -18.79 -8.14 -21.16
N ARG A 627 -19.68 -7.38 -21.81
CA ARG A 627 -21.11 -7.41 -21.49
C ARG A 627 -21.68 -8.81 -21.62
N ARG A 628 -21.41 -9.51 -22.73
CA ARG A 628 -21.85 -10.89 -22.97
C ARG A 628 -21.38 -11.83 -21.87
N LEU A 629 -20.09 -11.80 -21.53
CA LEU A 629 -19.51 -12.65 -20.49
C LEU A 629 -20.06 -12.31 -19.10
N ARG A 630 -20.30 -11.03 -18.80
CA ARG A 630 -20.93 -10.59 -17.54
C ARG A 630 -22.37 -11.06 -17.41
N GLU A 631 -23.16 -11.03 -18.50
CA GLU A 631 -24.53 -11.56 -18.54
C GLU A 631 -24.53 -13.09 -18.36
N GLN A 632 -23.61 -13.81 -19.01
CA GLN A 632 -23.47 -15.25 -18.84
C GLN A 632 -23.02 -15.62 -17.41
N ASP A 633 -22.06 -14.91 -16.83
CA ASP A 633 -21.63 -15.08 -15.43
C ASP A 633 -22.80 -14.82 -14.46
N GLN A 634 -23.62 -13.80 -14.71
CA GLN A 634 -24.83 -13.55 -13.91
C GLN A 634 -25.81 -14.73 -14.00
N ASN A 635 -26.14 -15.19 -15.20
CA ASN A 635 -27.06 -16.32 -15.38
C ASN A 635 -26.54 -17.60 -14.70
N LEU A 636 -25.24 -17.88 -14.80
CA LEU A 636 -24.62 -19.02 -14.12
C LEU A 636 -24.62 -18.86 -12.60
N ARG A 637 -24.37 -17.66 -12.06
CA ARG A 637 -24.46 -17.38 -10.61
C ARG A 637 -25.89 -17.58 -10.09
N GLU A 638 -26.90 -17.10 -10.81
CA GLU A 638 -28.31 -17.28 -10.44
C GLU A 638 -28.73 -18.76 -10.51
N LYS A 639 -28.31 -19.47 -11.58
CA LYS A 639 -28.50 -20.94 -11.69
C LYS A 639 -27.83 -21.67 -10.52
N LEU A 640 -26.56 -21.37 -10.24
CA LEU A 640 -25.80 -22.03 -9.19
C LEU A 640 -26.40 -21.77 -7.81
N ALA A 641 -26.82 -20.55 -7.51
CA ALA A 641 -27.49 -20.22 -6.25
C ALA A 641 -28.80 -20.99 -6.07
N SER A 642 -29.58 -21.14 -7.15
CA SER A 642 -30.83 -21.92 -7.13
C SER A 642 -30.55 -23.40 -6.87
N LEU A 643 -29.58 -23.98 -7.58
CA LEU A 643 -29.17 -25.39 -7.39
C LEU A 643 -28.67 -25.67 -5.97
N LEU A 644 -27.88 -24.76 -5.39
CA LEU A 644 -27.35 -24.90 -4.04
C LEU A 644 -28.44 -24.76 -2.96
N ALA A 645 -29.45 -23.90 -3.18
CA ALA A 645 -30.60 -23.79 -2.30
C ALA A 645 -31.48 -25.05 -2.36
N GLU A 646 -31.70 -25.61 -3.55
CA GLU A 646 -32.45 -26.86 -3.75
C GLU A 646 -31.71 -28.07 -3.16
N ASN A 647 -30.38 -28.09 -3.24
CA ASN A 647 -29.54 -29.15 -2.66
C ASN A 647 -29.36 -29.03 -1.14
N ASN A 648 -29.97 -28.01 -0.50
CA ASN A 648 -29.81 -27.65 0.91
C ASN A 648 -28.36 -27.37 1.34
N ASP A 649 -27.45 -27.06 0.42
CA ASP A 649 -26.04 -26.76 0.75
C ASP A 649 -25.90 -25.45 1.52
N PHE A 650 -26.77 -24.48 1.22
CA PHE A 650 -26.88 -23.20 1.92
C PHE A 650 -28.33 -22.91 2.31
N ALA A 651 -28.51 -22.12 3.37
CA ALA A 651 -29.82 -21.57 3.68
C ALA A 651 -30.32 -20.71 2.48
N PRO A 652 -31.63 -20.68 2.17
CA PRO A 652 -32.16 -19.93 1.03
C PRO A 652 -31.76 -18.44 1.03
N GLU A 653 -31.62 -17.84 2.22
CA GLU A 653 -31.20 -16.44 2.36
C GLU A 653 -29.70 -16.26 2.04
N ASP A 654 -28.86 -17.23 2.40
CA ASP A 654 -27.43 -17.20 2.04
C ASP A 654 -27.23 -17.43 0.54
N ALA A 655 -28.01 -18.32 -0.08
CA ALA A 655 -28.01 -18.52 -1.53
C ALA A 655 -28.40 -17.25 -2.30
N LYS A 656 -29.40 -16.50 -1.83
CA LYS A 656 -29.76 -15.19 -2.41
C LYS A 656 -28.64 -14.16 -2.26
N GLN A 657 -27.94 -14.15 -1.12
CA GLN A 657 -26.80 -13.26 -0.93
C GLN A 657 -25.61 -13.62 -1.83
N LEU A 658 -25.38 -14.91 -2.09
CA LEU A 658 -24.40 -15.37 -3.07
C LEU A 658 -24.77 -14.87 -4.48
N ALA A 659 -26.02 -15.06 -4.91
CA ALA A 659 -26.49 -14.61 -6.22
C ALA A 659 -26.37 -13.08 -6.42
N SER A 660 -26.64 -12.30 -5.37
CA SER A 660 -26.62 -10.83 -5.46
C SER A 660 -25.22 -10.22 -5.52
N TRP A 661 -24.17 -10.98 -5.17
CA TRP A 661 -22.80 -10.51 -5.30
C TRP A 661 -22.41 -10.34 -6.76
N ASN A 662 -22.05 -9.11 -7.14
CA ASN A 662 -21.63 -8.76 -8.49
C ASN A 662 -20.13 -8.35 -8.51
N PRO A 663 -19.23 -9.16 -9.08
CA PRO A 663 -17.80 -8.82 -9.15
C PRO A 663 -17.51 -7.57 -10.00
N TYR A 664 -18.43 -7.20 -10.89
CA TYR A 664 -18.27 -6.11 -11.85
C TYR A 664 -18.75 -4.75 -11.32
N ASP A 665 -19.34 -4.71 -10.11
CA ASP A 665 -19.70 -3.46 -9.46
C ASP A 665 -18.59 -3.00 -8.51
N GLN A 666 -17.76 -2.09 -9.01
CA GLN A 666 -16.57 -1.58 -8.33
C GLN A 666 -16.88 -0.73 -7.08
N ASN A 667 -18.13 -0.30 -6.89
CA ASN A 667 -18.53 0.54 -5.74
C ASN A 667 -19.15 -0.28 -4.61
N THR A 668 -19.52 -1.54 -4.87
CA THR A 668 -20.12 -2.39 -3.85
C THR A 668 -19.09 -3.12 -3.03
N VAL A 669 -19.42 -3.36 -1.77
CA VAL A 669 -18.64 -4.19 -0.85
C VAL A 669 -19.52 -5.36 -0.45
N SER A 670 -19.02 -6.58 -0.67
CA SER A 670 -19.71 -7.78 -0.24
C SER A 670 -19.70 -7.90 1.28
N ARG A 671 -20.85 -8.26 1.87
CA ARG A 671 -20.96 -8.51 3.32
C ARG A 671 -20.35 -9.84 3.76
N PHE A 672 -19.97 -10.69 2.81
CA PHE A 672 -19.37 -11.99 3.04
C PHE A 672 -18.21 -12.20 2.07
N PHE A 673 -17.38 -13.20 2.36
CA PHE A 673 -16.29 -13.63 1.51
C PHE A 673 -16.27 -15.15 1.39
N ASP A 674 -16.29 -15.64 0.14
CA ASP A 674 -16.27 -17.05 -0.18
C ASP A 674 -15.33 -17.31 -1.37
N PRO A 675 -14.21 -18.04 -1.20
CA PRO A 675 -13.24 -18.27 -2.27
C PRO A 675 -13.80 -19.04 -3.47
N GLU A 676 -14.75 -19.95 -3.26
CA GLU A 676 -15.36 -20.70 -4.35
C GLU A 676 -16.23 -19.80 -5.20
N TRP A 677 -17.11 -19.04 -4.55
CA TRP A 677 -18.00 -18.12 -5.24
C TRP A 677 -17.26 -16.98 -5.91
N MET A 678 -16.23 -16.42 -5.24
CA MET A 678 -15.58 -15.20 -5.68
C MET A 678 -14.41 -15.43 -6.63
N PHE A 679 -13.66 -16.52 -6.43
CA PHE A 679 -12.44 -16.81 -7.18
C PHE A 679 -12.53 -18.08 -8.04
N GLY A 680 -13.60 -18.88 -7.92
CA GLY A 680 -13.71 -20.16 -8.61
C GLY A 680 -12.73 -21.20 -8.06
N LEU A 681 -12.36 -21.10 -6.78
CA LEU A 681 -11.42 -21.99 -6.14
C LEU A 681 -12.14 -22.98 -5.23
N SER A 682 -11.68 -24.24 -5.17
CA SER A 682 -12.26 -25.24 -4.25
C SER A 682 -12.17 -24.82 -2.78
N ASP A 683 -12.79 -25.60 -1.89
CA ASP A 683 -12.68 -25.36 -0.45
C ASP A 683 -11.22 -25.37 0.03
N ASN A 684 -10.88 -24.39 0.87
CA ASN A 684 -9.56 -24.17 1.47
C ASN A 684 -8.41 -24.18 0.45
N PRO A 685 -8.43 -23.28 -0.56
CA PRO A 685 -7.60 -23.46 -1.75
C PRO A 685 -6.17 -22.90 -1.61
N PHE A 686 -5.85 -22.23 -0.52
CA PHE A 686 -4.64 -21.41 -0.43
C PHE A 686 -3.47 -22.17 0.18
N ASP A 687 -2.33 -22.15 -0.52
CA ASP A 687 -1.04 -22.61 -0.04
C ASP A 687 -0.46 -21.65 1.00
N ILE A 688 -0.66 -20.34 0.77
CA ILE A 688 -0.11 -19.27 1.60
C ILE A 688 -1.21 -18.24 1.90
N VAL A 689 -1.34 -17.88 3.18
CA VAL A 689 -2.12 -16.73 3.64
C VAL A 689 -1.14 -15.72 4.24
N ILE A 690 -1.10 -14.49 3.73
CA ILE A 690 -0.15 -13.47 4.19
C ILE A 690 -0.88 -12.13 4.34
N GLY A 691 -0.46 -11.27 5.26
CA GLY A 691 -1.13 -9.98 5.43
C GLY A 691 -0.79 -9.22 6.70
N ASN A 692 -1.36 -8.02 6.79
CA ASN A 692 -1.36 -7.16 7.97
C ASN A 692 -2.82 -6.88 8.39
N PRO A 693 -3.46 -7.76 9.18
CA PRO A 693 -4.85 -7.58 9.60
C PRO A 693 -5.08 -6.28 10.39
N PRO A 694 -6.31 -5.75 10.43
CA PRO A 694 -6.61 -4.48 11.11
C PRO A 694 -6.46 -4.53 12.64
N TYR A 695 -6.04 -3.42 13.25
CA TYR A 695 -5.76 -3.27 14.68
C TYR A 695 -6.92 -2.57 15.40
N ILE A 696 -8.09 -3.21 15.41
CA ILE A 696 -9.32 -2.65 15.99
C ILE A 696 -9.80 -3.51 17.16
N GLN A 697 -10.08 -2.88 18.30
CA GLN A 697 -10.74 -3.55 19.42
C GLN A 697 -12.22 -3.78 19.10
N LEU A 698 -12.71 -5.01 19.30
CA LEU A 698 -14.10 -5.39 18.99
C LEU A 698 -15.15 -4.60 19.79
N GLN A 699 -14.76 -4.11 20.97
CA GLN A 699 -15.61 -3.30 21.86
C GLN A 699 -15.68 -1.80 21.49
N ASN A 700 -14.86 -1.33 20.54
CA ASN A 700 -14.96 0.04 20.04
C ASN A 700 -16.32 0.29 19.36
N ASN A 701 -16.67 1.57 19.14
CA ASN A 701 -17.93 1.99 18.52
C ASN A 701 -19.14 1.26 19.12
N SER A 702 -19.30 1.34 20.44
CA SER A 702 -20.40 0.69 21.18
C SER A 702 -20.47 -0.84 21.04
N GLY A 703 -19.41 -1.49 20.55
CA GLY A 703 -19.33 -2.93 20.35
C GLY A 703 -20.06 -3.45 19.11
N GLU A 704 -20.29 -2.62 18.09
CA GLU A 704 -20.91 -3.04 16.82
C GLU A 704 -20.21 -4.26 16.20
N LEU A 705 -18.88 -4.23 16.11
CA LEU A 705 -18.09 -5.35 15.58
C LEU A 705 -18.18 -6.58 16.49
N ALA A 706 -18.16 -6.39 17.81
CA ALA A 706 -18.35 -7.49 18.75
C ALA A 706 -19.71 -8.17 18.55
N ILE A 707 -20.78 -7.42 18.28
CA ILE A 707 -22.12 -7.97 17.99
C ILE A 707 -22.11 -8.69 16.65
N LEU A 708 -21.57 -8.04 15.61
CA LEU A 708 -21.54 -8.59 14.24
C LEU A 708 -20.85 -9.97 14.17
N TYR A 709 -19.74 -10.14 14.89
CA TYR A 709 -18.93 -11.36 14.82
C TYR A 709 -19.25 -12.41 15.90
N ALA A 710 -20.15 -12.13 16.84
CA ALA A 710 -20.48 -13.05 17.93
C ALA A 710 -21.02 -14.40 17.42
N ASP A 711 -21.91 -14.36 16.42
CA ASP A 711 -22.60 -15.55 15.89
C ASP A 711 -21.89 -16.22 14.71
N CYS A 712 -20.72 -15.70 14.33
CA CYS A 712 -19.89 -16.26 13.26
C CYS A 712 -19.19 -17.57 13.66
N GLY A 713 -19.19 -17.93 14.95
CA GLY A 713 -18.70 -19.23 15.43
C GLY A 713 -17.18 -19.34 15.60
N TYR A 714 -16.47 -18.20 15.65
CA TYR A 714 -15.03 -18.16 15.89
C TYR A 714 -14.67 -18.67 17.29
N LYS A 715 -13.78 -19.67 17.37
CA LYS A 715 -13.18 -20.14 18.62
C LYS A 715 -12.31 -19.06 19.27
N THR A 716 -11.66 -18.21 18.48
CA THR A 716 -10.80 -17.11 18.96
C THR A 716 -11.58 -15.88 19.41
N TYR A 717 -12.92 -15.87 19.31
CA TYR A 717 -13.72 -14.70 19.67
C TYR A 717 -13.69 -14.40 21.17
N ALA A 718 -13.26 -13.18 21.49
CA ALA A 718 -13.39 -12.55 22.79
C ALA A 718 -13.95 -11.13 22.59
N ARG A 719 -15.06 -10.79 23.26
CA ARG A 719 -15.72 -9.46 23.11
C ARG A 719 -14.78 -8.28 23.39
N THR A 720 -13.84 -8.45 24.31
CA THR A 720 -12.82 -7.44 24.69
C THR A 720 -11.53 -7.55 23.88
N GLY A 721 -11.47 -8.48 22.93
CA GLY A 721 -10.30 -8.73 22.09
C GLY A 721 -10.23 -7.83 20.86
N ASP A 722 -9.14 -8.01 20.11
CA ASP A 722 -8.91 -7.32 18.85
C ASP A 722 -9.36 -8.17 17.66
N ILE A 723 -9.79 -7.52 16.58
CA ILE A 723 -10.32 -8.15 15.37
C ILE A 723 -9.29 -9.08 14.68
N TYR A 724 -7.99 -8.79 14.76
CA TYR A 724 -6.95 -9.65 14.17
C TYR A 724 -6.94 -11.06 14.78
N CYS A 725 -7.49 -11.26 15.98
CA CYS A 725 -7.65 -12.60 16.58
C CYS A 725 -8.59 -13.48 15.74
N LEU A 726 -9.63 -12.88 15.15
CA LEU A 726 -10.55 -13.56 14.24
C LEU A 726 -9.86 -13.86 12.89
N PHE A 727 -8.99 -12.95 12.44
CA PHE A 727 -8.21 -13.16 11.21
C PHE A 727 -7.26 -14.35 11.31
N TYR A 728 -6.64 -14.63 12.46
CA TYR A 728 -5.82 -15.83 12.62
C TYR A 728 -6.61 -17.12 12.35
N GLU A 729 -7.82 -17.23 12.93
CA GLU A 729 -8.69 -18.39 12.70
C GLU A 729 -9.23 -18.40 11.26
N ARG A 730 -9.60 -17.24 10.71
CA ARG A 730 -10.07 -17.14 9.33
C ARG A 730 -8.99 -17.52 8.32
N GLY A 731 -7.76 -17.06 8.52
CA GLY A 731 -6.62 -17.44 7.68
C GLY A 731 -6.34 -18.95 7.76
N TRP A 732 -6.40 -19.55 8.94
CA TRP A 732 -6.32 -21.01 9.11
C TRP A 732 -7.45 -21.76 8.38
N GLN A 733 -8.67 -21.23 8.40
CA GLN A 733 -9.80 -21.81 7.64
C GLN A 733 -9.53 -21.76 6.13
N LEU A 734 -8.95 -20.66 5.62
CA LEU A 734 -8.67 -20.49 4.20
C LEU A 734 -7.50 -21.35 3.69
N LEU A 735 -6.59 -21.76 4.57
CA LEU A 735 -5.45 -22.60 4.23
C LEU A 735 -5.85 -24.04 3.92
N LYS A 736 -5.24 -24.60 2.88
CA LYS A 736 -5.19 -26.04 2.67
C LYS A 736 -4.38 -26.73 3.78
N ASP A 737 -4.55 -28.04 3.94
CA ASP A 737 -3.73 -28.80 4.88
C ASP A 737 -2.25 -28.71 4.52
N GLY A 738 -1.41 -28.43 5.51
CA GLY A 738 0.01 -28.14 5.31
C GLY A 738 0.33 -26.76 4.72
N GLY A 739 -0.66 -25.92 4.40
CA GLY A 739 -0.43 -24.53 3.98
C GLY A 739 0.13 -23.65 5.10
N HIS A 740 0.65 -22.47 4.76
CA HIS A 740 1.36 -21.58 5.67
C HIS A 740 0.68 -20.21 5.81
N LEU A 741 0.56 -19.71 7.05
CA LEU A 741 0.08 -18.37 7.33
C LEU A 741 1.19 -17.51 7.91
N CYS A 742 1.40 -16.31 7.38
CA CYS A 742 2.33 -15.33 7.92
C CYS A 742 1.66 -13.97 8.12
N TYR A 743 1.42 -13.58 9.37
CA TYR A 743 0.83 -12.27 9.71
C TYR A 743 1.74 -11.42 10.57
N ILE A 744 1.63 -10.11 10.39
CA ILE A 744 2.08 -9.10 11.35
C ILE A 744 0.87 -8.57 12.11
N THR A 745 0.89 -8.66 13.45
CA THR A 745 -0.21 -8.22 14.33
C THR A 745 0.31 -7.53 15.58
N SER A 746 -0.56 -7.04 16.46
CA SER A 746 -0.18 -6.57 17.81
C SER A 746 0.33 -7.75 18.65
N ASN A 747 1.40 -7.57 19.43
CA ASN A 747 1.89 -8.64 20.32
C ASN A 747 1.02 -8.85 21.58
N LYS A 748 0.03 -7.97 21.83
CA LYS A 748 -0.76 -7.98 23.08
C LYS A 748 -1.49 -9.29 23.34
N TRP A 749 -2.03 -9.96 22.31
CA TRP A 749 -2.73 -11.24 22.47
C TRP A 749 -1.86 -12.34 23.08
N MET A 750 -0.53 -12.23 22.97
CA MET A 750 0.40 -13.18 23.56
C MET A 750 0.33 -13.19 25.10
N ARG A 751 -0.07 -12.07 25.73
CA ARG A 751 -0.01 -11.90 27.20
C ARG A 751 -1.35 -11.46 27.82
N ALA A 752 -2.20 -10.78 27.07
CA ALA A 752 -3.46 -10.27 27.56
C ALA A 752 -4.50 -11.40 27.76
N GLY A 753 -5.42 -11.19 28.72
CA GLY A 753 -6.47 -12.16 29.03
C GLY A 753 -7.40 -12.45 27.84
N TYR A 754 -7.75 -11.45 27.03
CA TYR A 754 -8.59 -11.67 25.84
C TYR A 754 -7.94 -12.61 24.80
N GLY A 755 -6.61 -12.73 24.80
CA GLY A 755 -5.86 -13.57 23.86
C GLY A 755 -5.78 -15.04 24.26
N GLU A 756 -6.33 -15.44 25.41
CA GLU A 756 -6.32 -16.83 25.89
C GLU A 756 -6.86 -17.81 24.84
N LYS A 757 -8.04 -17.50 24.28
CA LYS A 757 -8.66 -18.33 23.24
C LYS A 757 -7.83 -18.38 21.95
N THR A 758 -7.13 -17.29 21.61
CA THR A 758 -6.24 -17.25 20.45
C THR A 758 -5.02 -18.15 20.67
N ARG A 759 -4.41 -18.10 21.86
CA ARG A 759 -3.28 -18.98 22.22
C ARG A 759 -3.70 -20.45 22.26
N ASP A 760 -4.87 -20.73 22.82
CA ASP A 760 -5.45 -22.08 22.83
C ASP A 760 -5.68 -22.60 21.40
N PHE A 761 -6.28 -21.77 20.53
CA PHE A 761 -6.49 -22.13 19.14
C PHE A 761 -5.18 -22.42 18.39
N LEU A 762 -4.20 -21.50 18.50
CA LEU A 762 -2.91 -21.63 17.80
C LEU A 762 -2.12 -22.85 18.28
N SER A 763 -2.04 -23.08 19.59
CA SER A 763 -1.29 -24.21 20.15
C SER A 763 -1.85 -25.58 19.76
N HIS A 764 -3.17 -25.71 19.59
CA HIS A 764 -3.82 -27.00 19.30
C HIS A 764 -4.11 -27.25 17.81
N ASN A 765 -4.32 -26.21 17.01
CA ASN A 765 -4.78 -26.35 15.62
C ASN A 765 -3.71 -26.00 14.59
N THR A 766 -2.55 -25.50 15.01
CA THR A 766 -1.47 -25.04 14.13
C THR A 766 -0.11 -25.57 14.57
N ASP A 767 0.87 -25.46 13.69
CA ASP A 767 2.29 -25.63 14.02
C ASP A 767 2.99 -24.27 13.88
N PRO A 768 3.17 -23.51 14.99
CA PRO A 768 3.87 -22.24 14.97
C PRO A 768 5.36 -22.47 14.69
N GLN A 769 5.82 -21.96 13.55
CA GLN A 769 7.19 -22.19 13.05
C GLN A 769 8.13 -21.06 13.44
N LEU A 770 7.67 -19.81 13.33
CA LEU A 770 8.45 -18.62 13.62
C LEU A 770 7.58 -17.56 14.33
N LEU A 771 8.10 -16.97 15.40
CA LEU A 771 7.48 -15.86 16.12
C LEU A 771 8.51 -14.77 16.45
N ILE A 772 8.35 -13.58 15.88
CA ILE A 772 9.22 -12.43 16.16
C ILE A 772 8.41 -11.41 16.96
N ASP A 773 8.86 -11.04 18.16
CA ASP A 773 8.25 -9.99 18.98
C ASP A 773 9.02 -8.66 18.82
N PHE A 774 8.33 -7.59 18.42
CA PHE A 774 8.90 -6.25 18.26
C PHE A 774 8.75 -5.37 19.50
N ALA A 775 9.11 -5.91 20.66
CA ALA A 775 8.88 -5.29 21.96
C ALA A 775 9.57 -3.92 22.10
N GLY A 776 8.80 -2.83 22.03
CA GLY A 776 9.31 -1.46 22.16
C GLY A 776 10.00 -0.92 20.90
N VAL A 777 9.91 -1.64 19.77
CA VAL A 777 10.37 -1.20 18.45
C VAL A 777 9.17 -0.74 17.64
N LYS A 778 9.11 0.56 17.33
CA LYS A 778 8.06 1.10 16.45
C LYS A 778 8.30 0.66 15.01
N ILE A 779 7.50 -0.31 14.54
CA ILE A 779 7.47 -0.75 13.14
C ILE A 779 6.69 0.24 12.27
N PHE A 780 5.55 0.73 12.76
CA PHE A 780 4.74 1.71 12.07
C PHE A 780 5.01 3.11 12.63
N GLU A 781 5.26 4.10 11.77
CA GLU A 781 5.58 5.48 12.21
C GLU A 781 4.47 6.11 13.06
N SER A 782 3.21 5.82 12.72
CA SER A 782 2.02 6.41 13.34
C SER A 782 1.43 5.58 14.48
N ALA A 783 1.79 4.31 14.63
CA ALA A 783 1.22 3.44 15.66
C ALA A 783 2.05 3.44 16.95
N THR A 784 1.37 3.36 18.09
CA THR A 784 1.99 3.17 19.41
C THR A 784 1.96 1.72 19.89
N VAL A 785 1.51 0.80 19.03
CA VAL A 785 1.28 -0.61 19.37
C VAL A 785 2.54 -1.41 19.06
N ASP A 786 3.01 -2.19 20.03
CA ASP A 786 4.06 -3.18 19.80
C ASP A 786 3.50 -4.34 18.97
N THR A 787 4.28 -4.82 18.00
CA THR A 787 3.83 -5.79 17.01
C THR A 787 4.59 -7.11 17.14
N ASN A 788 4.08 -8.16 16.49
CA ASN A 788 4.78 -9.41 16.26
C ASN A 788 4.59 -9.86 14.81
N ILE A 789 5.49 -10.72 14.32
CA ILE A 789 5.27 -11.55 13.13
C ILE A 789 5.11 -12.99 13.60
N LEU A 790 4.03 -13.65 13.19
CA LEU A 790 3.79 -15.07 13.41
C LEU A 790 3.66 -15.78 12.07
N LEU A 791 4.52 -16.78 11.85
CA LEU A 791 4.43 -17.75 10.77
C LEU A 791 4.08 -19.11 11.35
N PHE A 792 3.00 -19.72 10.89
CA PHE A 792 2.61 -21.08 11.24
C PHE A 792 2.19 -21.89 10.03
N SER A 793 2.21 -23.21 10.15
CA SER A 793 1.59 -24.11 9.17
C SER A 793 0.31 -24.74 9.71
N LYS A 794 -0.63 -25.10 8.82
CA LYS A 794 -1.84 -25.86 9.15
C LYS A 794 -1.49 -27.34 9.36
N ASN A 795 -0.77 -27.60 10.44
CA ASN A 795 -0.30 -28.91 10.88
C ASN A 795 -0.42 -29.04 12.40
N LYS A 796 -0.10 -30.23 12.93
CA LYS A 796 0.03 -30.43 14.38
C LYS A 796 1.29 -29.75 14.91
N ASN A 797 1.14 -29.06 16.03
CA ASN A 797 2.22 -28.40 16.74
C ASN A 797 3.41 -29.33 17.02
N GLN A 798 4.60 -28.93 16.59
CA GLN A 798 5.86 -29.64 16.81
C GLN A 798 6.57 -29.22 18.10
N HIS A 799 6.04 -28.21 18.82
CA HIS A 799 6.62 -27.69 20.06
C HIS A 799 8.04 -27.13 19.87
N LYS A 800 8.32 -26.60 18.68
CA LYS A 800 9.63 -26.13 18.23
C LYS A 800 9.53 -24.81 17.47
N THR A 801 8.85 -23.83 18.06
CA THR A 801 8.72 -22.50 17.46
C THR A 801 10.03 -21.74 17.59
N LEU A 802 10.60 -21.29 16.46
CA LEU A 802 11.74 -20.38 16.48
C LEU A 802 11.27 -18.98 16.89
N CYS A 803 11.83 -18.43 17.95
CA CYS A 803 11.41 -17.16 18.53
C CYS A 803 12.56 -16.16 18.60
N ALA A 804 12.28 -14.89 18.27
CA ALA A 804 13.24 -13.80 18.43
C ALA A 804 12.55 -12.56 19.02
N VAL A 805 13.27 -11.78 19.82
CA VAL A 805 12.76 -10.54 20.43
C VAL A 805 13.63 -9.36 20.03
N THR A 806 13.03 -8.40 19.34
CA THR A 806 13.66 -7.10 19.13
C THR A 806 13.25 -6.15 20.27
N ASN A 807 14.12 -5.21 20.59
CA ASN A 807 13.99 -4.23 21.64
C ASN A 807 14.60 -2.89 21.18
N LYS A 808 14.45 -1.83 21.99
CA LYS A 808 14.98 -0.50 21.67
C LYS A 808 16.49 -0.47 21.39
N GLN A 809 17.24 -1.46 21.91
CA GLN A 809 18.69 -1.54 21.73
C GLN A 809 19.09 -2.14 20.38
N ASN A 810 18.22 -2.96 19.78
CA ASN A 810 18.43 -3.57 18.47
C ASN A 810 17.26 -3.23 17.52
N LYS A 811 16.68 -2.02 17.65
CA LYS A 811 15.57 -1.49 16.80
C LYS A 811 15.84 -1.65 15.31
N ASP A 812 17.12 -1.76 15.00
CA ASP A 812 17.68 -1.81 13.69
C ASP A 812 17.70 -3.18 13.01
N SER A 813 17.37 -4.24 13.73
CA SER A 813 17.18 -5.60 13.20
C SER A 813 16.09 -5.68 12.13
N VAL A 814 15.12 -4.76 12.14
CA VAL A 814 13.98 -4.72 11.21
C VAL A 814 14.37 -4.66 9.73
N ARG A 815 15.56 -4.14 9.40
CA ARG A 815 16.05 -4.07 8.01
C ARG A 815 16.69 -5.38 7.52
N ASN A 816 17.13 -6.26 8.43
CA ASN A 816 17.70 -7.57 8.08
C ASN A 816 17.27 -8.62 9.12
N LEU A 817 15.97 -8.93 9.10
CA LEU A 817 15.35 -9.84 10.07
C LEU A 817 15.82 -11.28 9.92
N SER A 818 16.16 -11.73 8.72
CA SER A 818 16.61 -13.10 8.49
C SER A 818 17.92 -13.40 9.22
N VAL A 819 18.92 -12.51 9.09
CA VAL A 819 20.19 -12.65 9.82
C VAL A 819 19.97 -12.53 11.32
N PHE A 820 19.14 -11.58 11.76
CA PHE A 820 18.82 -11.39 13.17
C PHE A 820 18.21 -12.65 13.80
N VAL A 821 17.19 -13.24 13.16
CA VAL A 821 16.53 -14.46 13.64
C VAL A 821 17.49 -15.64 13.67
N GLN A 822 18.39 -15.75 12.70
CA GLN A 822 19.42 -16.80 12.69
C GLN A 822 20.42 -16.68 13.86
N GLN A 823 20.73 -15.45 14.28
CA GLN A 823 21.71 -15.17 15.34
C GLN A 823 21.11 -15.24 16.75
N GLU A 824 19.93 -14.64 16.93
CA GLU A 824 19.29 -14.42 18.23
C GLU A 824 18.10 -15.35 18.50
N GLY A 825 17.78 -16.23 17.55
CA GLY A 825 16.65 -17.15 17.64
C GLY A 825 16.79 -18.18 18.76
N THR A 826 15.73 -18.35 19.53
CA THR A 826 15.60 -19.40 20.56
C THR A 826 14.37 -20.26 20.28
N LEU A 827 14.44 -21.56 20.58
CA LEU A 827 13.28 -22.45 20.45
C LEU A 827 12.35 -22.32 21.67
N CYS A 828 11.05 -22.23 21.40
CA CYS A 828 9.99 -22.17 22.38
C CYS A 828 8.91 -23.25 22.11
N ASP A 829 8.23 -23.68 23.18
CA ASP A 829 7.30 -24.81 23.19
C ASP A 829 5.82 -24.39 22.96
N PHE A 830 5.34 -23.39 23.70
CA PHE A 830 3.95 -22.90 23.67
C PHE A 830 2.86 -23.99 23.71
N PRO A 831 2.75 -24.77 24.81
CA PRO A 831 1.94 -25.98 24.87
C PRO A 831 0.43 -25.75 25.09
N GLY A 832 -0.05 -24.50 25.19
CA GLY A 832 -1.46 -24.24 25.49
C GLY A 832 -1.86 -22.76 25.53
N ASN A 833 -2.83 -22.45 26.39
CA ASN A 833 -3.48 -21.14 26.52
C ASN A 833 -2.75 -20.15 27.46
N ASP A 834 -1.69 -20.60 28.14
CA ASP A 834 -0.82 -19.76 28.97
C ASP A 834 -0.20 -18.61 28.16
N SER A 835 0.28 -17.57 28.85
CA SER A 835 0.92 -16.43 28.19
C SER A 835 2.16 -16.88 27.39
N TRP A 836 2.20 -16.50 26.11
CA TRP A 836 3.34 -16.74 25.24
C TRP A 836 4.40 -15.68 25.53
N VAL A 837 5.38 -16.04 26.35
CA VAL A 837 6.51 -15.18 26.70
C VAL A 837 7.76 -15.75 26.06
N ILE A 838 8.42 -14.95 25.22
CA ILE A 838 9.71 -15.32 24.65
C ILE A 838 10.79 -14.92 25.65
N LEU A 839 11.50 -15.92 26.17
CA LEU A 839 12.56 -15.75 27.16
C LEU A 839 13.81 -16.47 26.63
N SER A 840 14.97 -15.85 26.79
CA SER A 840 16.25 -16.52 26.55
C SER A 840 16.42 -17.73 27.48
N PRO A 841 17.30 -18.69 27.14
CA PRO A 841 17.58 -19.84 28.02
C PRO A 841 17.95 -19.44 29.46
N VAL A 842 18.68 -18.32 29.60
CA VAL A 842 19.06 -17.76 30.91
C VAL A 842 17.85 -17.20 31.65
N GLU A 843 17.01 -16.41 30.99
CA GLU A 843 15.79 -15.85 31.60
C GLU A 843 14.78 -16.95 31.97
N GLN A 844 14.64 -17.98 31.14
CA GLN A 844 13.81 -19.15 31.47
C GLN A 844 14.34 -19.89 32.70
N SER A 845 15.67 -20.01 32.83
CA SER A 845 16.29 -20.59 34.02
C SER A 845 16.00 -19.74 35.27
N ILE A 846 16.15 -18.41 35.16
CA ILE A 846 15.85 -17.46 36.23
C ILE A 846 14.37 -17.52 36.62
N LYS A 847 13.45 -17.48 35.65
CA LYS A 847 12.01 -17.57 35.87
C LYS A 847 11.66 -18.86 36.62
N ARG A 848 12.15 -20.02 36.15
CA ARG A 848 11.94 -21.31 36.84
C ARG A 848 12.46 -21.29 38.27
N LYS A 849 13.64 -20.69 38.51
CA LYS A 849 14.19 -20.54 39.86
C LYS A 849 13.31 -19.66 40.74
N ILE A 850 12.83 -18.53 40.23
CA ILE A 850 11.92 -17.63 40.95
C ILE A 850 10.60 -18.34 41.27
N GLU A 851 10.00 -19.02 40.30
CA GLU A 851 8.72 -19.74 40.49
C GLU A 851 8.85 -20.94 41.42
N SER A 852 10.01 -21.59 41.47
CA SER A 852 10.25 -22.72 42.39
C SER A 852 10.39 -22.31 43.86
N VAL A 853 10.68 -21.03 44.13
CA VAL A 853 10.95 -20.50 45.49
C VAL A 853 9.88 -19.51 45.93
N GLY A 854 9.33 -18.71 45.02
CA GLY A 854 8.41 -17.63 45.30
C GLY A 854 6.94 -18.04 45.17
N THR A 855 6.08 -17.42 45.99
CA THR A 855 4.63 -17.54 45.88
C THR A 855 4.09 -16.51 44.89
N PRO A 856 3.39 -16.92 43.80
CA PRO A 856 2.79 -15.99 42.84
C PRO A 856 1.80 -15.03 43.51
N LEU A 857 1.80 -13.75 43.12
CA LEU A 857 0.94 -12.72 43.72
C LEU A 857 -0.56 -13.08 43.77
N LYS A 858 -1.05 -13.86 42.80
CA LYS A 858 -2.44 -14.34 42.76
C LYS A 858 -2.79 -15.29 43.92
N ASP A 859 -1.78 -15.93 44.51
CA ASP A 859 -1.92 -16.89 45.61
C ASP A 859 -1.68 -16.20 46.98
N TRP A 860 -1.37 -14.90 46.99
CA TRP A 860 -1.33 -14.10 48.21
C TRP A 860 -2.73 -13.64 48.59
N ASP A 861 -3.00 -13.54 49.89
CA ASP A 861 -4.22 -12.96 50.44
C ASP A 861 -4.20 -11.42 50.34
N ILE A 862 -4.17 -10.91 49.10
CA ILE A 862 -4.18 -9.47 48.80
C ILE A 862 -5.26 -9.16 47.78
N ASN A 863 -5.94 -8.04 47.99
CA ASN A 863 -6.89 -7.51 47.02
C ASN A 863 -6.23 -6.42 46.18
N ILE A 864 -6.16 -6.63 44.86
CA ILE A 864 -5.61 -5.65 43.91
C ILE A 864 -6.77 -4.85 43.31
N TYR A 865 -6.81 -3.55 43.61
CA TYR A 865 -7.83 -2.65 43.09
C TYR A 865 -7.25 -1.72 42.01
N ARG A 866 -8.08 -1.35 41.05
CA ARG A 866 -7.78 -0.20 40.17
C ARG A 866 -7.79 1.09 40.99
N GLY A 867 -6.98 2.08 40.58
CA GLY A 867 -7.00 3.42 41.17
C GLY A 867 -8.35 4.14 40.99
N VAL A 868 -8.47 5.33 41.59
CA VAL A 868 -9.70 6.15 41.53
C VAL A 868 -9.99 6.61 40.10
N LEU A 869 -11.22 6.40 39.63
CA LEU A 869 -11.74 6.91 38.35
C LEU A 869 -12.77 8.00 38.62
N THR A 870 -12.53 9.21 38.15
CA THR A 870 -13.39 10.38 38.43
C THR A 870 -14.53 10.56 37.42
N GLY A 871 -14.45 9.93 36.25
CA GLY A 871 -15.37 10.16 35.13
C GLY A 871 -15.15 11.49 34.39
N TYR A 872 -14.66 12.53 35.08
CA TYR A 872 -14.28 13.80 34.46
C TYR A 872 -13.18 14.51 35.29
N ASN A 873 -11.92 14.32 34.90
CA ASN A 873 -10.78 14.77 35.70
C ASN A 873 -10.78 16.27 36.00
N GLU A 874 -11.19 17.12 35.05
CA GLU A 874 -11.17 18.58 35.22
C GLU A 874 -12.14 19.08 36.29
N ALA A 875 -13.25 18.38 36.52
CA ALA A 875 -14.21 18.76 37.57
C ALA A 875 -13.78 18.29 38.96
N PHE A 876 -13.14 17.12 39.05
CA PHE A 876 -12.86 16.48 40.34
C PHE A 876 -11.43 16.63 40.83
N ILE A 877 -10.47 16.93 39.94
CA ILE A 877 -9.07 17.13 40.30
C ILE A 877 -8.75 18.63 40.25
N ILE A 878 -8.53 19.21 41.42
CA ILE A 878 -8.33 20.65 41.61
C ILE A 878 -6.93 20.96 42.16
N ASN A 879 -6.44 22.17 41.92
CA ASN A 879 -5.22 22.67 42.54
C ASN A 879 -5.47 23.22 43.95
N THR A 880 -4.40 23.51 44.69
CA THR A 880 -4.47 24.08 46.03
C THR A 880 -5.19 25.43 46.05
N GLU A 881 -5.02 26.26 45.02
CA GLU A 881 -5.68 27.56 44.91
C GLU A 881 -7.20 27.40 44.88
N LYS A 882 -7.72 26.54 44.00
CA LYS A 882 -9.16 26.26 43.88
C LYS A 882 -9.70 25.58 45.13
N ARG A 883 -8.94 24.69 45.78
CA ARG A 883 -9.33 24.13 47.09
C ARG A 883 -9.54 25.24 48.13
N ASN A 884 -8.60 26.17 48.23
CA ASN A 884 -8.68 27.25 49.21
C ASN A 884 -9.84 28.21 48.91
N GLU A 885 -10.08 28.50 47.62
CA GLU A 885 -11.25 29.25 47.15
C GLU A 885 -12.57 28.58 47.59
N ILE A 886 -12.71 27.27 47.38
CA ILE A 886 -13.91 26.50 47.77
C ILE A 886 -14.13 26.60 49.29
N LEU A 887 -13.09 26.38 50.10
CA LEU A 887 -13.20 26.42 51.56
C LEU A 887 -13.46 27.83 52.11
N ALA A 888 -12.96 28.87 51.44
CA ALA A 888 -13.23 30.26 51.82
C ALA A 888 -14.70 30.64 51.60
N ASN A 889 -15.35 30.06 50.60
CA ASN A 889 -16.73 30.34 50.22
C ASN A 889 -17.79 29.55 51.01
N CYS A 890 -17.41 28.65 51.93
CA CYS A 890 -18.34 27.99 52.84
C CYS A 890 -19.01 29.01 53.79
N GLN A 891 -20.32 28.86 54.03
CA GLN A 891 -21.14 29.80 54.78
C GLN A 891 -21.00 29.66 56.30
N SER A 892 -20.56 28.49 56.77
CA SER A 892 -20.33 28.21 58.19
C SER A 892 -19.04 27.42 58.42
N GLU A 893 -18.52 27.48 59.64
CA GLU A 893 -17.33 26.70 60.02
C GLU A 893 -17.60 25.19 60.00
N GLU A 894 -18.83 24.78 60.30
CA GLU A 894 -19.26 23.37 60.22
C GLU A 894 -19.25 22.87 58.77
N GLU A 895 -19.75 23.67 57.83
CA GLU A 895 -19.72 23.36 56.39
C GLU A 895 -18.29 23.31 55.86
N ARG A 896 -17.43 24.25 56.29
CA ARG A 896 -16.02 24.28 55.91
C ARG A 896 -15.30 23.02 56.35
N ALA A 897 -15.54 22.55 57.57
CA ALA A 897 -14.96 21.31 58.09
C ALA A 897 -15.38 20.08 57.25
N LYS A 898 -16.68 19.92 56.99
CA LYS A 898 -17.21 18.81 56.16
C LYS A 898 -16.69 18.86 54.73
N THR A 899 -16.62 20.05 54.14
CA THR A 899 -16.09 20.24 52.77
C THR A 899 -14.60 19.92 52.69
N ALA A 900 -13.82 20.32 53.70
CA ALA A 900 -12.39 20.01 53.76
C ALA A 900 -12.12 18.50 53.85
N GLU A 901 -12.99 17.73 54.53
CA GLU A 901 -12.88 16.28 54.61
C GLU A 901 -13.13 15.56 53.27
N LEU A 902 -13.95 16.16 52.41
CA LEU A 902 -14.22 15.67 51.06
C LEU A 902 -13.07 15.94 50.10
N ILE A 903 -12.18 16.91 50.37
CA ILE A 903 -11.08 17.27 49.47
C ILE A 903 -9.78 16.60 49.96
N ARG A 904 -9.33 15.56 49.25
CA ARG A 904 -8.16 14.74 49.65
C ARG A 904 -6.99 14.89 48.67
N PRO A 905 -5.73 14.81 49.11
CA PRO A 905 -4.59 14.82 48.20
C PRO A 905 -4.66 13.61 47.26
N ILE A 906 -4.33 13.79 45.99
CA ILE A 906 -4.30 12.72 44.99
C ILE A 906 -2.90 12.50 44.46
N LEU A 907 -2.53 11.22 44.31
CA LEU A 907 -1.37 10.79 43.54
C LEU A 907 -1.84 10.13 42.25
N ARG A 908 -1.40 10.64 41.12
CA ARG A 908 -1.62 10.04 39.79
C ARG A 908 -0.41 9.19 39.43
N GLY A 909 -0.55 8.34 38.42
CA GLY A 909 0.57 7.49 37.96
C GLY A 909 1.85 8.27 37.63
N ARG A 910 1.74 9.50 37.10
CA ARG A 910 2.89 10.37 36.79
C ARG A 910 3.60 10.94 38.03
N ASP A 911 2.90 10.96 39.17
CA ASP A 911 3.38 11.47 40.45
C ASP A 911 4.17 10.38 41.20
N ILE A 912 4.07 9.11 40.79
CA ILE A 912 4.80 7.96 41.35
C ILE A 912 6.18 7.81 40.69
N LYS A 913 7.21 7.52 41.49
CA LYS A 913 8.59 7.26 41.09
C LYS A 913 9.05 5.89 41.58
N LYS A 914 10.18 5.41 41.05
CA LYS A 914 10.73 4.05 41.29
C LYS A 914 10.82 3.68 42.79
N TYR A 915 11.00 4.65 43.68
CA TYR A 915 11.14 4.45 45.14
C TYR A 915 10.45 5.54 45.97
N GLY A 916 9.43 6.22 45.42
CA GLY A 916 8.79 7.34 46.13
C GLY A 916 7.69 8.00 45.31
N TYR A 917 7.22 9.15 45.75
CA TYR A 917 6.25 9.95 45.03
C TYR A 917 6.56 11.45 45.15
N ASN A 918 6.19 12.21 44.13
CA ASN A 918 6.24 13.67 44.14
C ASN A 918 4.80 14.18 44.04
N TRP A 919 4.22 14.57 45.17
CA TRP A 919 2.86 15.10 45.17
C TRP A 919 2.80 16.46 44.46
N ALA A 920 1.95 16.57 43.44
CA ALA A 920 1.88 17.74 42.56
C ALA A 920 1.02 18.89 43.11
N ASN A 921 0.77 18.94 44.43
CA ASN A 921 -0.16 19.88 45.06
C ASN A 921 -1.59 19.82 44.46
N LEU A 922 -2.00 18.63 44.04
CA LEU A 922 -3.33 18.38 43.49
C LEU A 922 -4.21 17.64 44.49
N TRP A 923 -5.50 17.95 44.43
CA TRP A 923 -6.52 17.44 45.31
C TRP A 923 -7.65 16.83 44.51
N LEU A 924 -8.24 15.77 45.04
CA LEU A 924 -9.45 15.15 44.55
C LEU A 924 -10.62 15.60 45.43
N ILE A 925 -11.68 16.11 44.80
CA ILE A 925 -13.00 16.21 45.43
C ILE A 925 -13.55 14.78 45.51
N ASN A 926 -13.30 14.13 46.65
CA ASN A 926 -13.58 12.74 46.91
C ASN A 926 -15.03 12.56 47.37
N THR A 927 -15.95 12.51 46.42
CA THR A 927 -17.37 12.21 46.65
C THR A 927 -17.66 10.71 46.81
N HIS A 928 -16.61 9.87 46.90
CA HIS A 928 -16.68 8.43 46.68
C HIS A 928 -17.42 7.64 47.79
N ASN A 929 -17.85 8.31 48.86
CA ASN A 929 -18.95 7.82 49.68
C ASN A 929 -20.27 8.27 49.05
N GLY A 930 -20.63 7.68 47.91
CA GLY A 930 -22.00 7.79 47.41
C GLY A 930 -22.98 7.43 48.54
N ILE A 931 -24.11 8.14 48.62
CA ILE A 931 -25.20 7.83 49.55
C ILE A 931 -25.55 6.35 49.38
N ARG A 932 -25.04 5.51 50.29
CA ARG A 932 -25.42 4.10 50.44
C ARG A 932 -26.41 4.04 51.59
N GLY A 933 -27.66 4.41 51.32
CA GLY A 933 -28.75 4.26 52.28
C GLY A 933 -29.79 5.38 52.19
N GLN A 934 -30.90 5.06 51.52
CA GLN A 934 -32.24 5.66 51.56
C GLN A 934 -32.36 7.16 51.24
N LEU A 935 -32.89 7.44 50.04
CA LEU A 935 -33.59 8.68 49.70
C LEU A 935 -34.88 8.82 50.51
#